data_AF-A0A7H8W6M0-F1
#
_entry.id   AF-A0A7H8W6M0-F1
#
_cell.length_a   1.000
_cell.length_b   1.000
_cell.length_c   1.000
_cell.angle_alpha   90.00
_cell.angle_beta   90.00
_cell.angle_gamma   90.00
#
_symmetry.space_group_name_H-M   'P 1'
#
loop_
_entity.id
_entity.type
_entity.pdbx_description
1 polymer ?
#
loop_
_entity_poly.entity_id
_entity_poly.type
_entity_poly.pdbx_seq_one_letter_code
_entity_poly.pdbx_strand_id
1 'polypeptide(L)'
;MHKTTQTPTDRVSKALKLLCCGSLLFMNSLNAQTVTPFMTTGDQSKLLQQQATVSFGTNSGTNPSTVTVTAGTTYQTMDGFGYTLTEGSCEVISGMAATQQNQLLNDLYNPSTGLNASVVRISIGASDLSSSSYSYNETSGDTNMNNFSLNGPDLTYLVPIIKKILLINPNIKILATPWSAPRWMKTNGSWVGGSLQTQYYAAYAKYFVKYFDAMKAQGINIWGITPQNEPENPNNEPSMLMNSTEQKNFINQQLGPQMAAAGYGNIKIIAFDHNCDNTAYPIDVLNNSSYVDGAAFHLYLGNISAMSTVKTQTNKNVYFTEQYTGSGGSFSGDFGWHMQNVVIGSTNNWSKTVLEWNAANNSSLGPRTPGGCSTCLGAITVNNSTSYTKNVAYYIIGQISKYVKPGAVRIGSSSTSGSISSVAFKNPDGSTALVIYNSGGSSNTIKVVSGSSAFNYAVPASSAVTFTWGASNPVAVTGVSVSPTSATLTAGQSQQLTATVSPSNATNTAVNWSSSNTSVATVNSNGLVSAIAAGNATITATTVDGAKTATSAITVTAGSTGFPGYYNIISRNSNKGLDVADNATTSGSRIQQYDITNGGGSNQRWKFVSDGSGNYYIIVKSTGMYLAVENNGTADGLKVQQKTFSSSNEFKWTVTSLGTGYYKIINVNSGKSLDVENVSTANGANIQVWAYTAGLNQQWQLVQVESSAAKSALAVEQTIAESTSSNDMMIFADEVDNTLKIDTNHEGSADVQIFNVTGQPVLKKNVNFAKGNQTEVEISRLPKGVYIVKVTDSKGSYSKKILKQ
;
A
#
# COMPACT_ATOMS: atom_id res chain seq x y z
N MET A 1 -22.16 -52.34 -90.08
CA MET A 1 -22.94 -53.52 -89.63
C MET A 1 -23.55 -53.20 -88.27
N HIS A 2 -24.11 -54.18 -87.55
CA HIS A 2 -24.91 -54.00 -86.32
C HIS A 2 -24.15 -53.22 -85.21
N LYS A 3 -24.76 -52.39 -84.34
CA LYS A 3 -26.09 -52.38 -83.67
C LYS A 3 -26.17 -53.41 -82.52
N THR A 4 -26.79 -53.02 -81.38
CA THR A 4 -27.35 -53.89 -80.31
C THR A 4 -26.35 -54.75 -79.49
N THR A 5 -26.54 -55.15 -78.22
CA THR A 5 -27.23 -54.60 -77.00
C THR A 5 -26.86 -55.46 -75.77
N GLN A 6 -27.23 -54.99 -74.56
CA GLN A 6 -27.70 -55.79 -73.39
C GLN A 6 -26.70 -56.60 -72.52
N THR A 7 -26.68 -56.19 -71.24
CA THR A 7 -26.91 -56.95 -69.97
C THR A 7 -27.53 -58.36 -70.05
N PRO A 8 -27.50 -59.21 -68.98
CA PRO A 8 -27.49 -58.90 -67.52
C PRO A 8 -26.31 -59.57 -66.77
N THR A 9 -26.24 -59.86 -65.45
CA THR A 9 -27.13 -59.89 -64.24
C THR A 9 -26.22 -59.82 -62.99
N ASP A 10 -26.64 -59.81 -61.71
CA ASP A 10 -27.66 -59.08 -60.90
C ASP A 10 -27.68 -59.72 -59.47
N ARG A 11 -28.23 -59.02 -58.45
CA ARG A 11 -28.29 -59.36 -57.00
C ARG A 11 -26.96 -59.17 -56.25
N VAL A 12 -26.92 -58.72 -54.98
CA VAL A 12 -27.96 -58.56 -53.94
C VAL A 12 -28.18 -57.08 -53.56
N SER A 13 -29.27 -56.77 -52.86
CA SER A 13 -29.88 -55.42 -52.76
C SER A 13 -29.76 -54.71 -51.40
N LYS A 14 -30.10 -53.40 -51.44
CA LYS A 14 -30.39 -52.42 -50.36
C LYS A 14 -29.17 -51.61 -49.86
N ALA A 15 -29.26 -50.29 -49.63
CA ALA A 15 -30.39 -49.35 -49.74
C ALA A 15 -29.99 -47.97 -50.31
N LEU A 16 -31.00 -47.19 -50.71
CA LEU A 16 -30.89 -45.89 -51.39
C LEU A 16 -31.08 -44.71 -50.42
N LYS A 17 -30.23 -43.66 -50.50
CA LYS A 17 -30.68 -42.25 -50.48
C LYS A 17 -29.59 -41.22 -50.80
N LEU A 18 -30.02 -40.20 -51.56
CA LEU A 18 -29.36 -38.94 -51.87
C LEU A 18 -28.62 -38.27 -50.70
N LEU A 19 -27.51 -37.61 -50.99
CA LEU A 19 -27.27 -36.25 -50.47
C LEU A 19 -26.37 -35.42 -51.40
N CYS A 20 -26.93 -34.37 -52.01
CA CYS A 20 -26.12 -33.30 -52.59
C CYS A 20 -25.63 -32.38 -51.47
N CYS A 21 -24.47 -32.71 -50.88
CA CYS A 21 -23.77 -31.76 -50.02
C CYS A 21 -23.16 -30.65 -50.89
N GLY A 22 -23.89 -29.54 -51.03
CA GLY A 22 -23.33 -28.31 -51.60
C GLY A 22 -22.16 -27.80 -50.75
N SER A 23 -21.19 -27.17 -51.40
CA SER A 23 -20.03 -26.57 -50.76
C SER A 23 -20.43 -25.39 -49.87
N LEU A 24 -20.87 -25.65 -48.64
CA LEU A 24 -20.99 -24.62 -47.63
C LEU A 24 -19.59 -24.07 -47.33
N LEU A 25 -19.30 -22.92 -47.94
CA LEU A 25 -18.28 -22.01 -47.44
C LEU A 25 -18.64 -21.68 -45.99
N PHE A 26 -17.93 -22.30 -45.04
CA PHE A 26 -17.89 -21.84 -43.66
C PHE A 26 -17.20 -20.46 -43.65
N MET A 27 -17.96 -19.43 -44.00
CA MET A 27 -17.69 -18.07 -43.56
C MET A 27 -17.79 -18.06 -42.05
N ASN A 28 -16.69 -18.37 -41.37
CA ASN A 28 -16.51 -18.00 -39.98
C ASN A 28 -16.77 -16.50 -39.89
N SER A 29 -17.91 -16.12 -39.32
CA SER A 29 -18.25 -14.75 -39.01
C SER A 29 -17.30 -14.28 -37.90
N LEU A 30 -16.12 -13.82 -38.31
CA LEU A 30 -15.17 -13.11 -37.46
C LEU A 30 -15.92 -11.94 -36.84
N ASN A 31 -16.31 -12.09 -35.58
CA ASN A 31 -17.04 -11.07 -34.85
C ASN A 31 -16.22 -9.78 -34.92
N ALA A 32 -16.83 -8.74 -35.50
CA ALA A 32 -16.19 -7.45 -35.72
C ALA A 32 -15.61 -6.94 -34.39
N GLN A 33 -14.32 -6.62 -34.39
CA GLN A 33 -13.61 -6.24 -33.17
C GLN A 33 -14.30 -5.03 -32.53
N THR A 34 -14.77 -5.22 -31.30
CA THR A 34 -15.45 -4.19 -30.53
C THR A 34 -14.45 -3.18 -29.96
N VAL A 35 -14.96 -1.97 -29.76
CA VAL A 35 -14.25 -0.81 -29.23
C VAL A 35 -15.14 -0.19 -28.15
N THR A 36 -14.56 0.05 -26.97
CA THR A 36 -15.27 0.64 -25.84
C THR A 36 -14.82 2.09 -25.66
N PRO A 37 -15.68 3.10 -25.90
CA PRO A 37 -15.37 4.51 -25.66
C PRO A 37 -15.71 4.90 -24.22
N PHE A 38 -14.86 5.72 -23.60
CA PHE A 38 -15.09 6.34 -22.29
C PHE A 38 -14.97 7.86 -22.42
N MET A 39 -15.97 8.60 -21.96
CA MET A 39 -16.15 10.02 -22.29
C MET A 39 -16.18 10.92 -21.04
N THR A 40 -15.47 12.04 -21.14
CA THR A 40 -15.57 13.19 -20.23
C THR A 40 -15.84 14.43 -21.07
N THR A 41 -16.89 15.18 -20.73
CA THR A 41 -17.29 16.42 -21.41
C THR A 41 -17.02 17.63 -20.52
N GLY A 42 -16.64 18.77 -21.13
CA GLY A 42 -16.36 20.01 -20.41
C GLY A 42 -17.58 20.62 -19.69
N ASP A 43 -18.78 20.23 -20.10
CA ASP A 43 -20.05 20.57 -19.43
C ASP A 43 -20.37 19.67 -18.20
N GLN A 44 -19.51 18.69 -17.90
CA GLN A 44 -19.67 17.69 -16.84
C GLN A 44 -20.89 16.76 -16.96
N SER A 45 -21.63 16.80 -18.08
CA SER A 45 -22.75 15.87 -18.33
C SER A 45 -22.29 14.40 -18.42
N LYS A 46 -21.01 14.18 -18.73
CA LYS A 46 -20.32 12.88 -18.72
C LYS A 46 -18.96 13.03 -18.06
N LEU A 47 -18.64 12.10 -17.16
CA LEU A 47 -17.44 12.11 -16.33
C LEU A 47 -16.85 10.69 -16.27
N LEU A 48 -15.88 10.39 -17.14
CA LEU A 48 -15.33 9.04 -17.40
C LEU A 48 -16.40 7.97 -17.69
N GLN A 49 -17.53 8.39 -18.26
CA GLN A 49 -18.69 7.53 -18.48
C GLN A 49 -18.43 6.61 -19.68
N GLN A 50 -18.58 5.29 -19.49
CA GLN A 50 -18.60 4.33 -20.60
C GLN A 50 -19.75 4.65 -21.55
N GLN A 51 -19.47 4.69 -22.84
CA GLN A 51 -20.44 4.91 -23.91
C GLN A 51 -20.85 3.58 -24.56
N ALA A 52 -21.86 3.61 -25.44
CA ALA A 52 -22.19 2.47 -26.28
C ALA A 52 -20.96 2.01 -27.08
N THR A 53 -20.71 0.70 -27.10
CA THR A 53 -19.62 0.10 -27.87
C THR A 53 -19.85 0.27 -29.37
N VAL A 54 -18.78 0.49 -30.11
CA VAL A 54 -18.78 0.47 -31.58
C VAL A 54 -17.93 -0.70 -32.07
N SER A 55 -18.08 -1.09 -33.34
CA SER A 55 -17.31 -2.20 -33.92
C SER A 55 -16.53 -1.73 -35.14
N PHE A 56 -15.33 -2.29 -35.32
CA PHE A 56 -14.54 -2.07 -36.52
C PHE A 56 -15.21 -2.69 -37.76
N GLY A 57 -15.48 -1.86 -38.77
CA GLY A 57 -15.78 -2.29 -40.12
C GLY A 57 -14.53 -2.23 -41.02
N THR A 58 -14.71 -2.58 -42.30
CA THR A 58 -13.70 -2.34 -43.35
C THR A 58 -13.38 -0.85 -43.45
N ASN A 59 -12.11 -0.50 -43.63
CA ASN A 59 -11.70 0.88 -43.90
C ASN A 59 -12.11 1.31 -45.32
N SER A 60 -13.36 1.77 -45.46
CA SER A 60 -13.95 2.29 -46.71
C SER A 60 -14.46 3.72 -46.53
N GLY A 61 -14.66 4.43 -47.66
CA GLY A 61 -15.14 5.82 -47.68
C GLY A 61 -14.14 6.86 -47.16
N THR A 62 -14.44 8.13 -47.40
CA THR A 62 -13.63 9.28 -46.97
C THR A 62 -14.29 10.02 -45.79
N ASN A 63 -13.47 10.60 -44.92
CA ASN A 63 -13.91 11.54 -43.88
C ASN A 63 -12.81 12.62 -43.73
N PRO A 64 -13.12 13.93 -43.83
CA PRO A 64 -12.12 14.99 -43.67
C PRO A 64 -11.50 15.04 -42.26
N SER A 65 -12.17 14.44 -41.28
CA SER A 65 -11.73 14.29 -39.90
C SER A 65 -11.36 12.82 -39.64
N THR A 66 -10.14 12.42 -40.01
CA THR A 66 -9.63 11.05 -39.84
C THR A 66 -8.51 11.03 -38.80
N VAL A 67 -8.57 10.08 -37.86
CA VAL A 67 -7.50 9.76 -36.92
C VAL A 67 -6.94 8.38 -37.25
N THR A 68 -5.66 8.31 -37.61
CA THR A 68 -5.00 7.07 -38.01
C THR A 68 -4.07 6.57 -36.92
N VAL A 69 -4.24 5.32 -36.49
CA VAL A 69 -3.36 4.63 -35.54
C VAL A 69 -2.43 3.67 -36.29
N THR A 70 -1.13 3.88 -36.12
CA THR A 70 -0.04 3.18 -36.81
C THR A 70 0.76 2.35 -35.79
N ALA A 71 0.26 1.16 -35.47
CA ALA A 71 0.85 0.27 -34.45
C ALA A 71 2.29 -0.19 -34.76
N GLY A 72 2.74 -0.11 -36.02
CA GLY A 72 4.12 -0.42 -36.41
C GLY A 72 5.13 0.71 -36.13
N THR A 73 4.68 1.91 -35.76
CA THR A 73 5.54 3.02 -35.34
C THR A 73 5.50 3.12 -33.82
N THR A 74 6.63 2.88 -33.15
CA THR A 74 6.75 2.90 -31.68
C THR A 74 7.62 4.05 -31.20
N TYR A 75 7.36 4.52 -29.97
CA TYR A 75 8.10 5.58 -29.29
C TYR A 75 8.47 5.13 -27.87
N GLN A 76 8.33 5.99 -26.86
CA GLN A 76 8.69 5.70 -25.48
C GLN A 76 7.75 4.68 -24.80
N THR A 77 8.32 3.90 -23.88
CA THR A 77 7.56 3.13 -22.88
C THR A 77 7.10 4.05 -21.74
N MET A 78 5.81 4.05 -21.43
CA MET A 78 5.19 4.81 -20.37
C MET A 78 5.55 4.23 -18.99
N ASP A 79 6.07 5.07 -18.11
CA ASP A 79 6.33 4.71 -16.72
C ASP A 79 5.05 4.74 -15.88
N GLY A 80 4.15 5.69 -16.13
CA GLY A 80 2.79 5.75 -15.58
C GLY A 80 2.26 7.18 -15.45
N PHE A 81 1.15 7.35 -14.73
CA PHE A 81 0.40 8.60 -14.63
C PHE A 81 -0.10 8.81 -13.21
N GLY A 82 -0.34 10.04 -12.76
CA GLY A 82 -0.85 10.28 -11.41
C GLY A 82 -0.73 11.73 -10.93
N TYR A 83 -0.30 11.89 -9.68
CA TYR A 83 -0.35 13.13 -8.92
C TYR A 83 0.90 13.31 -8.05
N THR A 84 1.14 14.52 -7.56
CA THR A 84 1.98 14.72 -6.36
C THR A 84 1.15 14.50 -5.10
N LEU A 85 1.53 13.47 -4.35
CA LEU A 85 1.01 13.16 -3.03
C LEU A 85 1.81 13.97 -2.00
N THR A 86 1.42 15.22 -1.82
CA THR A 86 2.02 16.15 -0.86
C THR A 86 1.79 15.69 0.59
N GLU A 87 2.61 16.18 1.52
CA GLU A 87 2.37 15.94 2.95
C GLU A 87 0.99 16.49 3.37
N GLY A 88 0.60 17.67 2.87
CA GLY A 88 -0.73 18.23 3.07
C GLY A 88 -1.88 17.39 2.48
N SER A 89 -1.67 16.76 1.31
CA SER A 89 -2.61 15.74 0.80
C SER A 89 -2.79 14.61 1.80
N CYS A 90 -1.71 14.15 2.41
CA CYS A 90 -1.75 13.07 3.39
C CYS A 90 -2.36 13.50 4.72
N GLU A 91 -2.16 14.74 5.18
CA GLU A 91 -2.83 15.29 6.36
C GLU A 91 -4.35 15.29 6.17
N VAL A 92 -4.86 15.90 5.09
CA VAL A 92 -6.32 16.02 4.88
C VAL A 92 -6.98 14.67 4.63
N ILE A 93 -6.30 13.75 3.94
CA ILE A 93 -6.75 12.36 3.79
C ILE A 93 -6.71 11.62 5.15
N SER A 94 -5.76 11.93 6.04
CA SER A 94 -5.67 11.34 7.38
C SER A 94 -6.78 11.78 8.33
N GLY A 95 -7.34 12.98 8.14
CA GLY A 95 -8.54 13.45 8.84
C GLY A 95 -9.85 12.73 8.47
N MET A 96 -9.83 11.84 7.48
CA MET A 96 -11.02 11.11 7.02
C MET A 96 -11.30 9.83 7.82
N ALA A 97 -12.57 9.50 8.00
CA ALA A 97 -13.00 8.22 8.54
C ALA A 97 -12.47 7.07 7.66
N ALA A 98 -11.95 6.00 8.29
CA ALA A 98 -11.17 4.96 7.62
C ALA A 98 -11.85 4.35 6.39
N THR A 99 -13.18 4.19 6.40
CA THR A 99 -13.95 3.69 5.23
C THR A 99 -13.83 4.63 4.03
N GLN A 100 -13.99 5.94 4.23
CA GLN A 100 -13.95 6.93 3.16
C GLN A 100 -12.52 7.20 2.69
N GLN A 101 -11.56 7.18 3.61
CA GLN A 101 -10.13 7.18 3.29
C GLN A 101 -9.76 5.99 2.39
N ASN A 102 -10.19 4.78 2.74
CA ASN A 102 -9.92 3.58 1.95
C ASN A 102 -10.63 3.63 0.58
N GLN A 103 -11.83 4.21 0.49
CA GLN A 103 -12.52 4.41 -0.79
C GLN A 103 -11.79 5.42 -1.69
N LEU A 104 -11.39 6.58 -1.15
CA LEU A 104 -10.62 7.59 -1.87
C LEU A 104 -9.30 7.03 -2.41
N LEU A 105 -8.55 6.27 -1.60
CA LEU A 105 -7.30 5.66 -2.04
C LEU A 105 -7.52 4.55 -3.08
N ASN A 106 -8.64 3.81 -3.03
CA ASN A 106 -9.00 2.87 -4.10
C ASN A 106 -9.40 3.60 -5.38
N ASP A 107 -10.23 4.65 -5.29
CA ASP A 107 -10.67 5.45 -6.43
C ASP A 107 -9.48 5.99 -7.24
N LEU A 108 -8.44 6.49 -6.57
CA LEU A 108 -7.24 7.00 -7.23
C LEU A 108 -6.30 5.86 -7.70
N TYR A 109 -5.87 4.99 -6.79
CA TYR A 109 -4.66 4.17 -7.00
C TYR A 109 -4.92 2.72 -7.41
N ASN A 110 -6.14 2.19 -7.26
CA ASN A 110 -6.42 0.79 -7.56
C ASN A 110 -6.28 0.50 -9.08
N PRO A 111 -5.46 -0.50 -9.49
CA PRO A 111 -5.18 -0.75 -10.91
C PRO A 111 -6.36 -1.33 -11.70
N SER A 112 -7.32 -1.93 -11.00
CA SER A 112 -8.45 -2.67 -11.57
C SER A 112 -9.77 -1.90 -11.45
N THR A 113 -10.11 -1.38 -10.26
CA THR A 113 -11.38 -0.67 -10.02
C THR A 113 -11.25 0.85 -10.16
N GLY A 114 -10.16 1.42 -9.65
CA GLY A 114 -9.87 2.85 -9.60
C GLY A 114 -9.34 3.44 -10.91
N LEU A 115 -8.72 4.62 -10.81
CA LEU A 115 -8.07 5.29 -11.94
C LEU A 115 -6.74 4.65 -12.35
N ASN A 116 -6.14 3.76 -11.55
CA ASN A 116 -4.77 3.27 -11.80
C ASN A 116 -3.74 4.43 -11.86
N ALA A 117 -3.88 5.43 -10.97
CA ALA A 117 -2.77 6.33 -10.67
C ALA A 117 -1.59 5.46 -10.20
N SER A 118 -0.53 5.46 -11.00
CA SER A 118 0.53 4.45 -11.03
C SER A 118 1.93 5.05 -10.84
N VAL A 119 2.01 6.38 -10.77
CA VAL A 119 3.16 7.13 -10.28
C VAL A 119 2.63 8.15 -9.27
N VAL A 120 3.31 8.29 -8.14
CA VAL A 120 3.18 9.46 -7.25
C VAL A 120 4.51 10.21 -7.19
N ARG A 121 4.45 11.54 -7.20
CA ARG A 121 5.57 12.39 -6.75
C ARG A 121 5.35 12.76 -5.28
N ILE A 122 6.42 12.85 -4.50
CA ILE A 122 6.39 13.18 -3.07
C ILE A 122 7.54 14.13 -2.73
N SER A 123 7.44 14.84 -1.61
CA SER A 123 8.50 15.71 -1.12
C SER A 123 9.57 14.96 -0.31
N ILE A 124 10.79 15.50 -0.33
CA ILE A 124 11.90 15.14 0.56
C ILE A 124 12.07 16.32 1.52
N GLY A 125 11.35 16.29 2.64
CA GLY A 125 11.08 17.43 3.50
C GLY A 125 9.73 18.08 3.16
N ALA A 126 9.54 19.33 3.57
CA ALA A 126 8.32 20.08 3.25
C ALA A 126 8.19 20.43 1.76
N SER A 127 6.94 20.65 1.37
CA SER A 127 6.51 21.29 0.13
C SER A 127 5.84 22.64 0.43
N ASP A 128 5.49 23.42 -0.59
CA ASP A 128 4.63 24.60 -0.41
C ASP A 128 3.19 24.22 -0.01
N LEU A 129 2.78 22.98 -0.28
CA LEU A 129 1.54 22.36 0.17
C LEU A 129 1.78 21.41 1.37
N SER A 130 2.66 21.84 2.27
CA SER A 130 2.84 21.28 3.61
C SER A 130 2.22 22.18 4.69
N SER A 131 1.93 21.62 5.85
CA SER A 131 1.44 22.38 7.02
C SER A 131 2.48 23.34 7.61
N SER A 132 3.76 23.05 7.42
CA SER A 132 4.89 23.91 7.82
C SER A 132 6.16 23.55 7.03
N SER A 133 7.12 24.47 7.01
CA SER A 133 8.43 24.26 6.37
C SER A 133 9.39 23.52 7.29
N TYR A 134 9.88 22.36 6.85
CA TYR A 134 10.80 21.50 7.60
C TYR A 134 11.77 20.73 6.67
N SER A 135 12.87 20.25 7.26
CA SER A 135 13.81 19.30 6.67
C SER A 135 14.11 18.18 7.67
N TYR A 136 14.65 17.05 7.22
CA TYR A 136 14.94 15.92 8.10
C TYR A 136 16.21 16.10 8.95
N ASN A 137 16.97 17.20 8.79
CA ASN A 137 18.15 17.48 9.63
C ASN A 137 18.50 18.98 9.69
N GLU A 138 17.83 19.72 10.57
CA GLU A 138 18.13 21.13 10.84
C GLU A 138 19.31 21.34 11.82
N THR A 139 20.02 20.29 12.25
CA THR A 139 21.17 20.43 13.15
C THR A 139 22.39 21.01 12.41
N SER A 140 22.62 22.31 12.62
CA SER A 140 23.70 23.06 11.97
C SER A 140 25.07 22.39 12.13
N GLY A 141 25.76 22.18 11.01
CA GLY A 141 27.09 21.58 10.96
C GLY A 141 27.12 20.04 10.98
N ASP A 142 25.97 19.35 11.07
CA ASP A 142 25.91 17.89 11.02
C ASP A 142 26.11 17.32 9.60
N THR A 143 27.31 17.49 9.07
CA THR A 143 27.74 16.96 7.76
C THR A 143 27.80 15.42 7.71
N ASN A 144 27.55 14.74 8.83
CA ASN A 144 27.47 13.28 8.93
C ASN A 144 26.06 12.71 8.95
N MET A 145 25.02 13.57 9.01
CA MET A 145 23.62 13.14 9.09
C MET A 145 23.37 12.20 10.28
N ASN A 146 23.98 12.53 11.42
CA ASN A 146 23.79 11.83 12.69
C ASN A 146 22.40 12.08 13.30
N ASN A 147 21.84 13.27 13.06
CA ASN A 147 20.54 13.72 13.57
C ASN A 147 19.42 13.61 12.52
N PHE A 148 19.68 12.94 11.38
CA PHE A 148 18.67 12.75 10.34
C PHE A 148 17.47 11.95 10.87
N SER A 149 16.25 12.45 10.69
CA SER A 149 15.03 11.76 11.08
C SER A 149 13.82 12.12 10.24
N LEU A 150 12.97 11.11 9.95
CA LEU A 150 11.63 11.31 9.39
C LEU A 150 10.57 11.63 10.49
N ASN A 151 10.99 11.71 11.77
CA ASN A 151 10.10 12.05 12.88
C ASN A 151 9.47 13.44 12.67
N GLY A 152 8.14 13.48 12.54
CA GLY A 152 7.41 14.69 12.17
C GLY A 152 6.23 14.35 11.26
N PRO A 153 5.83 15.27 10.36
CA PRO A 153 4.68 15.09 9.49
C PRO A 153 4.73 13.81 8.63
N ASP A 154 5.91 13.42 8.14
CA ASP A 154 6.04 12.25 7.26
C ASP A 154 5.69 10.92 7.93
N LEU A 155 6.19 10.63 9.13
CA LEU A 155 5.79 9.42 9.86
C LEU A 155 4.36 9.51 10.41
N THR A 156 3.78 10.71 10.48
CA THR A 156 2.41 10.94 10.98
C THR A 156 1.36 10.77 9.86
N TYR A 157 1.68 11.24 8.64
CA TYR A 157 0.73 11.33 7.52
C TYR A 157 1.24 10.63 6.25
N LEU A 158 2.39 11.05 5.70
CA LEU A 158 2.88 10.57 4.38
C LEU A 158 3.12 9.06 4.35
N VAL A 159 3.92 8.53 5.28
CA VAL A 159 4.28 7.11 5.35
C VAL A 159 3.07 6.20 5.62
N PRO A 160 2.14 6.52 6.55
CA PRO A 160 0.88 5.80 6.70
C PRO A 160 0.02 5.75 5.43
N ILE A 161 -0.10 6.86 4.69
CA ILE A 161 -0.88 6.89 3.44
C ILE A 161 -0.17 6.13 2.31
N ILE A 162 1.15 6.31 2.10
CA ILE A 162 1.91 5.53 1.12
C ILE A 162 1.81 4.02 1.40
N LYS A 163 1.88 3.58 2.66
CA LYS A 163 1.69 2.16 3.02
C LYS A 163 0.31 1.63 2.62
N LYS A 164 -0.75 2.42 2.74
CA LYS A 164 -2.10 2.04 2.27
C LYS A 164 -2.18 2.01 0.74
N ILE A 165 -1.51 2.93 0.05
CA ILE A 165 -1.40 2.94 -1.41
C ILE A 165 -0.63 1.70 -1.91
N LEU A 166 0.46 1.30 -1.25
CA LEU A 166 1.22 0.09 -1.59
C LEU A 166 0.44 -1.21 -1.40
N LEU A 167 -0.52 -1.26 -0.46
CA LEU A 167 -1.45 -2.39 -0.32
C LEU A 167 -2.49 -2.45 -1.45
N ILE A 168 -2.81 -1.31 -2.07
CA ILE A 168 -3.77 -1.17 -3.17
C ILE A 168 -3.07 -1.35 -4.55
N ASN A 169 -1.83 -0.89 -4.66
CA ASN A 169 -1.02 -0.92 -5.88
C ASN A 169 0.47 -1.12 -5.52
N PRO A 170 0.93 -2.36 -5.31
CA PRO A 170 2.30 -2.66 -4.88
C PRO A 170 3.36 -2.36 -5.95
N ASN A 171 2.95 -2.03 -7.18
CA ASN A 171 3.83 -1.68 -8.30
C ASN A 171 3.87 -0.17 -8.58
N ILE A 172 3.28 0.65 -7.71
CA ILE A 172 3.28 2.11 -7.87
C ILE A 172 4.71 2.67 -7.80
N LYS A 173 5.04 3.60 -8.69
CA LYS A 173 6.34 4.27 -8.71
C LYS A 173 6.30 5.53 -7.86
N ILE A 174 7.37 5.76 -7.12
CA ILE A 174 7.52 6.91 -6.23
C ILE A 174 8.69 7.76 -6.73
N LEU A 175 8.39 8.97 -7.17
CA LEU A 175 9.36 10.02 -7.50
C LEU A 175 9.50 10.93 -6.28
N ALA A 176 10.70 11.12 -5.74
CA ALA A 176 10.89 11.96 -4.54
C ALA A 176 11.79 13.17 -4.84
N THR A 177 11.31 14.36 -4.49
CA THR A 177 11.97 15.64 -4.83
C THR A 177 12.10 16.52 -3.58
N PRO A 178 13.26 17.13 -3.27
CA PRO A 178 13.35 18.15 -2.22
C PRO A 178 12.98 19.53 -2.79
N TRP A 179 12.20 20.31 -2.04
CA TRP A 179 11.99 21.73 -2.36
C TRP A 179 13.15 22.60 -1.86
N SER A 180 13.94 22.13 -0.90
CA SER A 180 15.14 22.82 -0.41
C SER A 180 16.06 21.85 0.34
N ALA A 181 17.35 22.15 0.38
CA ALA A 181 18.25 21.57 1.38
C ALA A 181 17.92 22.09 2.80
N PRO A 182 18.36 21.40 3.87
CA PRO A 182 18.35 21.95 5.22
C PRO A 182 18.97 23.33 5.30
N ARG A 183 18.39 24.25 6.08
CA ARG A 183 18.70 25.69 5.97
C ARG A 183 20.17 26.03 6.19
N TRP A 184 20.84 25.34 7.11
CA TRP A 184 22.26 25.54 7.41
C TRP A 184 23.20 25.16 6.25
N MET A 185 22.71 24.42 5.24
CA MET A 185 23.46 24.13 4.01
C MET A 185 23.38 25.24 2.95
N LYS A 186 22.52 26.26 3.14
CA LYS A 186 22.19 27.26 2.13
C LYS A 186 22.96 28.56 2.33
N THR A 187 23.17 29.32 1.26
CA THR A 187 23.88 30.62 1.30
C THR A 187 23.20 31.68 2.17
N ASN A 188 21.90 31.55 2.46
CA ASN A 188 21.09 32.54 3.18
C ASN A 188 20.47 32.05 4.50
N GLY A 189 20.62 30.78 4.88
CA GLY A 189 20.01 30.22 6.10
C GLY A 189 18.47 30.20 6.13
N SER A 190 17.79 30.39 4.99
CA SER A 190 16.33 30.59 4.91
C SER A 190 15.60 29.43 4.24
N TRP A 191 14.29 29.28 4.49
CA TRP A 191 13.44 28.37 3.73
C TRP A 191 13.24 28.85 2.28
N VAL A 192 13.12 30.16 2.06
CA VAL A 192 12.92 30.77 0.74
C VAL A 192 14.25 31.14 0.09
N GLY A 193 14.41 30.81 -1.20
CA GLY A 193 15.54 31.20 -2.03
C GLY A 193 16.92 30.75 -1.51
N GLY A 194 17.97 31.42 -1.97
CA GLY A 194 19.36 31.04 -1.70
C GLY A 194 19.77 29.76 -2.43
N SER A 195 21.05 29.40 -2.35
CA SER A 195 21.65 28.26 -3.08
C SER A 195 22.35 27.29 -2.14
N LEU A 196 22.50 26.03 -2.56
CA LEU A 196 23.29 25.03 -1.83
C LEU A 196 24.77 25.42 -1.83
N GLN A 197 25.38 25.60 -0.66
CA GLN A 197 26.82 25.91 -0.58
C GLN A 197 27.66 24.70 -1.02
N THR A 198 28.68 24.92 -1.85
CA THR A 198 29.54 23.86 -2.42
C THR A 198 30.19 22.98 -1.36
N GLN A 199 30.62 23.55 -0.23
CA GLN A 199 31.19 22.80 0.90
C GLN A 199 30.24 21.74 1.50
N TYR A 200 28.93 21.86 1.29
CA TYR A 200 27.93 20.93 1.80
C TYR A 200 27.38 19.94 0.74
N TYR A 201 27.87 19.94 -0.50
CA TYR A 201 27.45 18.96 -1.52
C TYR A 201 27.61 17.51 -1.03
N ALA A 202 28.73 17.21 -0.34
CA ALA A 202 28.98 15.87 0.21
C ALA A 202 28.02 15.51 1.36
N ALA A 203 27.57 16.49 2.14
CA ALA A 203 26.58 16.31 3.21
C ALA A 203 25.17 16.15 2.64
N TYR A 204 24.81 16.92 1.62
CA TYR A 204 23.48 16.84 0.99
C TYR A 204 23.29 15.54 0.20
N ALA A 205 24.34 15.01 -0.46
CA ALA A 205 24.29 13.67 -1.03
C ALA A 205 24.05 12.58 0.04
N LYS A 206 24.67 12.72 1.22
CA LYS A 206 24.45 11.84 2.38
C LYS A 206 23.02 11.96 2.94
N TYR A 207 22.40 13.14 2.87
CA TYR A 207 21.00 13.37 3.24
C TYR A 207 20.02 12.58 2.34
N PHE A 208 20.25 12.54 1.02
CA PHE A 208 19.50 11.65 0.11
C PHE A 208 19.69 10.16 0.46
N VAL A 209 20.92 9.71 0.72
CA VAL A 209 21.18 8.31 1.11
C VAL A 209 20.44 7.94 2.40
N LYS A 210 20.46 8.81 3.41
CA LYS A 210 19.71 8.61 4.67
C LYS A 210 18.19 8.59 4.46
N TYR A 211 17.66 9.39 3.54
CA TYR A 211 16.26 9.34 3.14
C TYR A 211 15.91 7.99 2.51
N PHE A 212 16.75 7.45 1.61
CA PHE A 212 16.53 6.12 1.03
C PHE A 212 16.58 5.00 2.09
N ASP A 213 17.55 5.03 3.01
CA ASP A 213 17.62 4.10 4.14
C ASP A 213 16.34 4.15 4.99
N ALA A 214 15.89 5.35 5.34
CA ALA A 214 14.72 5.55 6.20
C ALA A 214 13.41 5.13 5.52
N MET A 215 13.20 5.48 4.25
CA MET A 215 12.02 5.07 3.47
C MET A 215 11.99 3.56 3.24
N LYS A 216 13.15 2.95 2.93
CA LYS A 216 13.30 1.49 2.81
C LYS A 216 13.05 0.76 4.12
N ALA A 217 13.44 1.33 5.26
CA ALA A 217 13.09 0.81 6.58
C ALA A 217 11.57 0.87 6.87
N GLN A 218 10.83 1.75 6.19
CA GLN A 218 9.36 1.78 6.19
C GLN A 218 8.72 0.84 5.15
N GLY A 219 9.51 0.08 4.38
CA GLY A 219 9.04 -0.76 3.28
C GLY A 219 8.71 0.01 1.99
N ILE A 220 9.13 1.27 1.88
CA ILE A 220 8.83 2.16 0.76
C ILE A 220 10.06 2.25 -0.16
N ASN A 221 9.92 1.81 -1.40
CA ASN A 221 10.99 1.88 -2.41
C ASN A 221 10.82 3.14 -3.27
N ILE A 222 11.83 4.00 -3.30
CA ILE A 222 11.89 5.15 -4.20
C ILE A 222 12.32 4.66 -5.60
N TRP A 223 11.61 5.07 -6.65
CA TRP A 223 11.89 4.69 -8.04
C TRP A 223 12.82 5.69 -8.73
N GLY A 224 12.68 6.98 -8.40
CA GLY A 224 13.54 8.04 -8.89
C GLY A 224 13.51 9.26 -7.98
N ILE A 225 14.46 10.16 -8.19
CA ILE A 225 14.51 11.48 -7.55
C ILE A 225 14.77 12.58 -8.57
N THR A 226 14.44 13.82 -8.22
CA THR A 226 15.08 15.00 -8.80
C THR A 226 15.94 15.69 -7.75
N PRO A 227 17.07 16.35 -8.11
CA PRO A 227 17.97 16.96 -7.13
C PRO A 227 17.37 18.14 -6.35
N GLN A 228 16.36 18.80 -6.94
CA GLN A 228 15.74 20.04 -6.47
C GLN A 228 14.42 20.27 -7.24
N ASN A 229 13.36 20.70 -6.56
CA ASN A 229 12.14 21.22 -7.19
C ASN A 229 12.40 22.62 -7.76
N GLU A 230 12.02 22.88 -9.01
CA GLU A 230 12.08 24.21 -9.63
C GLU A 230 13.39 24.98 -9.34
N PRO A 231 14.58 24.44 -9.70
CA PRO A 231 15.90 25.00 -9.33
C PRO A 231 16.21 26.43 -9.80
N GLU A 232 15.32 27.09 -10.54
CA GLU A 232 15.44 28.49 -10.97
C GLU A 232 14.37 29.41 -10.31
N ASN A 233 13.46 28.86 -9.49
CA ASN A 233 12.43 29.59 -8.75
C ASN A 233 12.87 29.88 -7.29
N PRO A 234 13.17 31.14 -6.93
CA PRO A 234 13.58 31.50 -5.57
C PRO A 234 12.43 31.80 -4.60
N ASN A 235 11.16 31.70 -5.02
CA ASN A 235 10.04 32.39 -4.35
C ASN A 235 9.18 31.52 -3.42
N ASN A 236 9.03 30.22 -3.71
CA ASN A 236 8.20 29.32 -2.89
C ASN A 236 8.79 29.14 -1.48
N GLU A 237 7.96 28.85 -0.48
CA GLU A 237 8.44 28.36 0.82
C GLU A 237 8.13 26.86 0.98
N PRO A 238 9.13 25.98 1.10
CA PRO A 238 10.55 26.21 0.86
C PRO A 238 10.91 26.22 -0.64
N SER A 239 12.09 26.79 -0.97
CA SER A 239 12.68 26.79 -2.32
C SER A 239 14.21 26.86 -2.24
N MET A 240 14.93 26.45 -3.28
CA MET A 240 16.39 26.62 -3.36
C MET A 240 16.85 26.71 -4.81
N LEU A 241 17.66 27.72 -5.12
CA LEU A 241 18.30 27.88 -6.42
C LEU A 241 19.46 26.89 -6.59
N MET A 242 19.57 26.35 -7.79
CA MET A 242 20.67 25.48 -8.21
C MET A 242 20.82 25.54 -9.73
N ASN A 243 21.79 26.30 -10.26
CA ASN A 243 21.96 26.40 -11.72
C ASN A 243 22.47 25.08 -12.35
N SER A 244 22.44 24.96 -13.68
CA SER A 244 22.79 23.71 -14.37
C SER A 244 24.20 23.20 -14.04
N THR A 245 25.16 24.11 -13.82
CA THR A 245 26.53 23.75 -13.44
C THR A 245 26.63 23.32 -11.98
N GLU A 246 25.87 23.93 -11.07
CA GLU A 246 25.73 23.47 -9.68
C GLU A 246 25.09 22.08 -9.62
N GLN A 247 23.98 21.84 -10.34
CA GLN A 247 23.30 20.55 -10.38
C GLN A 247 24.18 19.46 -11.00
N LYS A 248 24.82 19.74 -12.15
CA LYS A 248 25.80 18.86 -12.80
C LYS A 248 26.96 18.49 -11.86
N ASN A 249 27.53 19.47 -11.16
CA ASN A 249 28.63 19.23 -10.22
C ASN A 249 28.18 18.43 -9.00
N PHE A 250 27.03 18.76 -8.39
CA PHE A 250 26.46 18.02 -7.27
C PHE A 250 26.18 16.56 -7.63
N ILE A 251 25.58 16.30 -8.81
CA ILE A 251 25.33 14.94 -9.32
C ILE A 251 26.63 14.18 -9.52
N ASN A 252 27.57 14.72 -10.31
CA ASN A 252 28.76 13.98 -10.72
C ASN A 252 29.78 13.78 -9.60
N GLN A 253 29.93 14.76 -8.70
CA GLN A 253 30.97 14.73 -7.67
C GLN A 253 30.50 14.06 -6.37
N GLN A 254 29.20 14.06 -6.08
CA GLN A 254 28.69 13.64 -4.76
C GLN A 254 27.45 12.73 -4.83
N LEU A 255 26.33 13.18 -5.41
CA LEU A 255 25.06 12.45 -5.32
C LEU A 255 25.12 11.09 -6.03
N GLY A 256 25.51 11.06 -7.30
CA GLY A 256 25.67 9.83 -8.08
C GLY A 256 26.66 8.83 -7.47
N PRO A 257 27.91 9.25 -7.14
CA PRO A 257 28.89 8.41 -6.47
C PRO A 257 28.42 7.85 -5.12
N GLN A 258 27.83 8.68 -4.24
CA GLN A 258 27.36 8.22 -2.93
C GLN A 258 26.14 7.31 -3.03
N MET A 259 25.20 7.57 -3.95
CA MET A 259 24.08 6.66 -4.22
C MET A 259 24.56 5.30 -4.72
N ALA A 260 25.51 5.27 -5.66
CA ALA A 260 26.09 4.02 -6.14
C ALA A 260 26.81 3.24 -5.02
N ALA A 261 27.65 3.92 -4.22
CA ALA A 261 28.38 3.31 -3.10
C ALA A 261 27.46 2.78 -1.98
N ALA A 262 26.31 3.41 -1.76
CA ALA A 262 25.29 2.96 -0.80
C ALA A 262 24.35 1.86 -1.33
N GLY A 263 24.54 1.40 -2.58
CA GLY A 263 23.68 0.38 -3.20
C GLY A 263 22.34 0.90 -3.72
N TYR A 264 22.21 2.22 -3.89
CA TYR A 264 21.02 2.92 -4.42
C TYR A 264 21.20 3.41 -5.88
N GLY A 265 22.25 2.96 -6.58
CA GLY A 265 22.53 3.33 -7.97
C GLY A 265 21.48 2.87 -9.01
N ASN A 266 20.45 2.15 -8.58
CA ASN A 266 19.27 1.81 -9.38
C ASN A 266 18.11 2.83 -9.26
N ILE A 267 18.17 3.75 -8.30
CA ILE A 267 17.22 4.86 -8.18
C ILE A 267 17.60 5.90 -9.25
N LYS A 268 16.66 6.24 -10.13
CA LYS A 268 16.92 7.20 -11.21
C LYS A 268 17.23 8.59 -10.65
N ILE A 269 18.30 9.23 -11.12
CA ILE A 269 18.47 10.68 -11.02
C ILE A 269 17.84 11.29 -12.27
N ILE A 270 16.86 12.18 -12.08
CA ILE A 270 16.18 12.91 -13.15
C ILE A 270 16.49 14.40 -12.96
N ALA A 271 17.10 15.03 -13.97
CA ALA A 271 17.60 16.41 -13.90
C ALA A 271 16.51 17.46 -14.11
N PHE A 272 16.87 18.73 -13.89
CA PHE A 272 16.04 19.93 -14.11
C PHE A 272 14.82 20.02 -13.19
N ASP A 273 13.66 19.47 -13.57
CA ASP A 273 12.40 19.55 -12.78
C ASP A 273 11.87 21.00 -12.66
N HIS A 274 11.80 21.67 -13.82
CA HIS A 274 11.31 23.05 -13.97
C HIS A 274 10.72 23.28 -15.37
N ASN A 275 10.49 24.53 -15.76
CA ASN A 275 9.59 24.90 -16.84
C ASN A 275 10.08 24.65 -18.28
N CYS A 276 9.14 24.51 -19.21
CA CYS A 276 9.38 24.26 -20.63
C CYS A 276 9.86 25.50 -21.42
N ASP A 277 10.37 26.54 -20.75
CA ASP A 277 10.98 27.73 -21.35
C ASP A 277 12.52 27.63 -21.44
N ASN A 278 13.18 27.02 -20.44
CA ASN A 278 14.63 26.78 -20.47
C ASN A 278 14.99 25.35 -20.90
N THR A 279 15.36 25.17 -22.18
CA THR A 279 15.94 23.90 -22.66
C THR A 279 17.45 23.77 -22.42
N ALA A 280 18.18 24.87 -22.25
CA ALA A 280 19.63 24.86 -22.13
C ALA A 280 20.12 24.22 -20.83
N TYR A 281 19.41 24.46 -19.72
CA TYR A 281 19.71 23.84 -18.42
C TYR A 281 19.72 22.30 -18.52
N PRO A 282 18.61 21.61 -18.89
CA PRO A 282 18.61 20.15 -18.94
C PRO A 282 19.61 19.60 -19.96
N ILE A 283 19.83 20.28 -21.09
CA ILE A 283 20.81 19.83 -22.10
C ILE A 283 22.25 19.81 -21.54
N ASP A 284 22.65 20.82 -20.77
CA ASP A 284 23.96 20.86 -20.11
C ASP A 284 24.13 19.71 -19.10
N VAL A 285 23.14 19.47 -18.23
CA VAL A 285 23.23 18.39 -17.22
C VAL A 285 23.21 17.00 -17.88
N LEU A 286 22.35 16.79 -18.88
CA LEU A 286 22.14 15.50 -19.55
C LEU A 286 23.33 15.05 -20.40
N ASN A 287 23.97 15.98 -21.11
CA ASN A 287 25.14 15.67 -21.95
C ASN A 287 26.43 15.49 -21.14
N ASN A 288 26.50 16.07 -19.93
CA ASN A 288 27.69 16.05 -19.09
C ASN A 288 27.55 15.20 -17.82
N SER A 289 26.57 14.29 -17.75
CA SER A 289 26.43 13.34 -16.62
C SER A 289 26.07 11.92 -17.07
N SER A 290 26.82 10.94 -16.54
CA SER A 290 26.55 9.51 -16.69
C SER A 290 25.45 9.01 -15.75
N TYR A 291 25.22 9.69 -14.62
CA TYR A 291 24.29 9.25 -13.56
C TYR A 291 22.82 9.58 -13.84
N VAL A 292 22.53 10.49 -14.78
CA VAL A 292 21.16 10.95 -15.07
C VAL A 292 20.46 10.07 -16.11
N ASP A 293 19.22 9.69 -15.82
CA ASP A 293 18.37 8.90 -16.72
C ASP A 293 17.62 9.79 -17.73
N GLY A 294 17.22 10.98 -17.30
CA GLY A 294 16.44 11.93 -18.08
C GLY A 294 16.28 13.28 -17.38
N ALA A 295 15.46 14.16 -17.95
CA ALA A 295 15.08 15.45 -17.34
C ALA A 295 13.58 15.54 -17.12
N ALA A 296 13.19 16.22 -16.06
CA ALA A 296 11.80 16.47 -15.66
C ALA A 296 11.37 17.91 -16.03
N PHE A 297 10.08 18.07 -16.34
CA PHE A 297 9.50 19.29 -16.89
C PHE A 297 8.13 19.64 -16.29
N HIS A 298 7.97 20.93 -16.01
CA HIS A 298 6.73 21.61 -15.64
C HIS A 298 6.22 22.46 -16.84
N LEU A 299 4.98 22.94 -16.81
CA LEU A 299 4.43 23.82 -17.86
C LEU A 299 3.69 25.04 -17.30
N TYR A 300 4.25 25.68 -16.27
CA TYR A 300 3.84 27.02 -15.86
C TYR A 300 4.32 28.08 -16.85
N LEU A 301 5.48 27.84 -17.49
CA LEU A 301 6.06 28.68 -18.55
C LEU A 301 6.54 27.85 -19.76
N GLY A 302 6.68 28.52 -20.91
CA GLY A 302 7.28 27.98 -22.13
C GLY A 302 6.33 27.17 -23.00
N ASN A 303 6.85 26.16 -23.71
CA ASN A 303 6.09 25.35 -24.66
C ASN A 303 6.50 23.87 -24.60
N ILE A 304 5.51 22.97 -24.52
CA ILE A 304 5.71 21.52 -24.34
C ILE A 304 6.61 20.84 -25.37
N SER A 305 6.82 21.44 -26.55
CA SER A 305 7.81 20.98 -27.53
C SER A 305 9.28 21.03 -27.05
N ALA A 306 9.57 21.80 -25.99
CA ALA A 306 10.86 21.79 -25.29
C ALA A 306 11.32 20.39 -24.91
N MET A 307 10.41 19.51 -24.47
CA MET A 307 10.71 18.12 -24.13
C MET A 307 11.22 17.33 -25.36
N SER A 308 10.65 17.57 -26.54
CA SER A 308 11.13 16.97 -27.80
C SER A 308 12.48 17.52 -28.23
N THR A 309 12.74 18.82 -28.05
CA THR A 309 14.06 19.44 -28.31
C THR A 309 15.14 18.78 -27.45
N VAL A 310 14.90 18.66 -26.14
CA VAL A 310 15.84 18.07 -25.17
C VAL A 310 16.02 16.58 -25.43
N LYS A 311 14.94 15.83 -25.72
CA LYS A 311 15.03 14.42 -26.14
C LYS A 311 15.87 14.25 -27.40
N THR A 312 15.68 15.11 -28.40
CA THR A 312 16.39 15.01 -29.69
C THR A 312 17.88 15.30 -29.55
N GLN A 313 18.25 16.31 -28.76
CA GLN A 313 19.67 16.71 -28.60
C GLN A 313 20.48 15.82 -27.66
N THR A 314 19.83 15.15 -26.69
CA THR A 314 20.53 14.36 -25.65
C THR A 314 20.33 12.85 -25.77
N ASN A 315 19.28 12.42 -26.49
CA ASN A 315 18.74 11.06 -26.51
C ASN A 315 18.39 10.43 -25.14
N LYS A 316 18.43 11.18 -24.04
CA LYS A 316 18.04 10.71 -22.70
C LYS A 316 16.51 10.59 -22.56
N ASN A 317 16.00 10.23 -21.39
CA ASN A 317 14.55 10.25 -21.13
C ASN A 317 14.05 11.68 -20.85
N VAL A 318 12.75 11.90 -21.02
CA VAL A 318 12.05 13.12 -20.55
C VAL A 318 10.79 12.74 -19.79
N TYR A 319 10.45 13.57 -18.81
CA TYR A 319 9.42 13.31 -17.81
C TYR A 319 8.59 14.57 -17.59
N PHE A 320 7.27 14.43 -17.46
CA PHE A 320 6.37 15.49 -17.05
C PHE A 320 5.97 15.23 -15.60
N THR A 321 6.26 16.20 -14.73
CA THR A 321 6.28 16.00 -13.27
C THR A 321 5.35 16.93 -12.51
N GLU A 322 4.91 18.04 -13.11
CA GLU A 322 4.08 19.02 -12.42
C GLU A 322 3.24 19.92 -13.36
N GLN A 323 1.98 20.11 -13.00
CA GLN A 323 1.07 21.19 -13.42
C GLN A 323 -0.12 21.23 -12.45
N TYR A 324 -0.62 22.40 -12.07
CA TYR A 324 -1.80 22.51 -11.19
C TYR A 324 -3.08 22.89 -11.96
N THR A 325 -4.24 22.42 -11.47
CA THR A 325 -5.57 22.91 -11.90
C THR A 325 -6.06 24.01 -10.98
N GLY A 326 -6.70 25.07 -11.51
CA GLY A 326 -6.97 26.29 -10.75
C GLY A 326 -8.33 26.29 -10.04
N SER A 327 -8.37 26.76 -8.79
CA SER A 327 -9.65 26.91 -8.05
C SER A 327 -10.58 28.00 -8.61
N GLY A 328 -10.03 28.98 -9.32
CA GLY A 328 -10.77 29.96 -10.13
C GLY A 328 -10.93 29.56 -11.61
N GLY A 329 -10.49 28.35 -11.97
CA GLY A 329 -10.62 27.79 -13.32
C GLY A 329 -12.06 27.39 -13.66
N SER A 330 -12.29 27.01 -14.91
CA SER A 330 -13.57 26.43 -15.34
C SER A 330 -13.34 25.00 -15.79
N PHE A 331 -14.21 24.07 -15.39
CA PHE A 331 -13.99 22.64 -15.69
C PHE A 331 -13.69 22.42 -17.19
N SER A 332 -14.47 23.03 -18.10
CA SER A 332 -14.25 22.92 -19.54
C SER A 332 -12.90 23.47 -20.01
N GLY A 333 -12.47 24.62 -19.47
CA GLY A 333 -11.20 25.26 -19.83
C GLY A 333 -9.99 24.49 -19.32
N ASP A 334 -9.95 24.21 -18.02
CA ASP A 334 -8.88 23.46 -17.36
C ASP A 334 -8.79 22.04 -17.94
N PHE A 335 -9.91 21.31 -18.06
CA PHE A 335 -9.95 19.98 -18.67
C PHE A 335 -9.40 20.01 -20.09
N GLY A 336 -9.85 20.96 -20.91
CA GLY A 336 -9.42 21.07 -22.29
C GLY A 336 -7.93 21.39 -22.44
N TRP A 337 -7.44 22.40 -21.72
CA TRP A 337 -6.05 22.81 -21.79
C TRP A 337 -5.11 21.71 -21.30
N HIS A 338 -5.44 21.03 -20.19
CA HIS A 338 -4.64 19.92 -19.68
C HIS A 338 -4.71 18.70 -20.60
N MET A 339 -5.88 18.33 -21.13
CA MET A 339 -5.97 17.23 -22.09
C MET A 339 -5.11 17.49 -23.34
N GLN A 340 -5.07 18.72 -23.86
CA GLN A 340 -4.27 19.08 -25.02
C GLN A 340 -2.76 19.18 -24.71
N ASN A 341 -2.37 19.90 -23.66
CA ASN A 341 -0.96 20.27 -23.42
C ASN A 341 -0.25 19.32 -22.43
N VAL A 342 -0.93 18.90 -21.37
CA VAL A 342 -0.38 18.04 -20.31
C VAL A 342 -0.47 16.57 -20.70
N VAL A 343 -1.67 16.05 -20.96
CA VAL A 343 -1.90 14.63 -21.25
C VAL A 343 -1.44 14.25 -22.66
N ILE A 344 -2.06 14.82 -23.70
CA ILE A 344 -1.72 14.49 -25.09
C ILE A 344 -0.39 15.16 -25.48
N GLY A 345 -0.17 16.42 -25.06
CA GLY A 345 1.00 17.21 -25.41
C GLY A 345 2.32 16.62 -24.89
N SER A 346 2.44 16.36 -23.58
CA SER A 346 3.69 15.82 -23.02
C SER A 346 3.99 14.40 -23.55
N THR A 347 2.98 13.53 -23.67
CA THR A 347 3.18 12.17 -24.18
C THR A 347 3.53 12.16 -25.66
N ASN A 348 2.99 13.08 -26.47
CA ASN A 348 3.44 13.27 -27.85
C ASN A 348 4.85 13.87 -27.93
N ASN A 349 5.29 14.63 -26.93
CA ASN A 349 6.65 15.14 -26.77
C ASN A 349 7.53 14.25 -25.89
N TRP A 350 7.45 12.93 -26.13
CA TRP A 350 8.31 11.89 -25.54
C TRP A 350 8.23 11.67 -24.02
N SER A 351 7.35 12.36 -23.30
CA SER A 351 7.24 12.17 -21.85
C SER A 351 6.88 10.74 -21.47
N LYS A 352 7.56 10.23 -20.46
CA LYS A 352 7.32 8.89 -19.89
C LYS A 352 6.39 8.91 -18.67
N THR A 353 6.11 10.08 -18.11
CA THR A 353 5.13 10.30 -17.03
C THR A 353 4.17 11.42 -17.39
N VAL A 354 2.98 11.46 -16.78
CA VAL A 354 2.18 12.68 -16.69
C VAL A 354 1.62 12.77 -15.28
N LEU A 355 2.02 13.82 -14.56
CA LEU A 355 1.56 14.09 -13.21
C LEU A 355 0.85 15.45 -13.17
N GLU A 356 -0.36 15.47 -12.63
CA GLU A 356 -0.99 16.69 -12.12
C GLU A 356 -0.41 17.01 -10.74
N TRP A 357 -0.69 18.20 -10.20
CA TRP A 357 -0.08 18.67 -8.96
C TRP A 357 -0.67 17.98 -7.73
N ASN A 358 -1.46 18.69 -6.95
CA ASN A 358 -1.85 18.23 -5.62
C ASN A 358 -2.87 17.09 -5.67
N ALA A 359 -2.62 15.98 -4.97
CA ALA A 359 -3.55 14.85 -4.93
C ALA A 359 -4.84 15.20 -4.16
N ALA A 360 -4.74 15.86 -3.00
CA ALA A 360 -5.88 16.28 -2.19
C ALA A 360 -5.64 17.59 -1.42
N ASN A 361 -6.67 18.44 -1.31
CA ASN A 361 -6.69 19.57 -0.37
C ASN A 361 -7.97 19.54 0.49
N ASN A 362 -8.04 20.37 1.52
CA ASN A 362 -9.29 20.70 2.20
C ASN A 362 -10.07 21.79 1.41
N SER A 363 -11.33 22.03 1.78
CA SER A 363 -12.18 23.06 1.13
C SER A 363 -11.67 24.51 1.23
N SER A 364 -10.59 24.78 1.98
CA SER A 364 -9.90 26.07 2.05
C SER A 364 -8.58 26.09 1.25
N LEU A 365 -8.39 25.11 0.36
CA LEU A 365 -7.22 24.92 -0.50
C LEU A 365 -5.90 24.77 0.30
N GLY A 366 -5.98 24.12 1.47
CA GLY A 366 -4.84 23.86 2.34
C GLY A 366 -4.71 22.37 2.75
N PRO A 367 -3.72 22.06 3.62
CA PRO A 367 -2.76 22.98 4.21
C PRO A 367 -1.72 23.49 3.20
N ARG A 368 -1.02 24.57 3.55
CA ARG A 368 0.05 25.20 2.76
C ARG A 368 0.93 26.08 3.65
N THR A 369 2.17 26.28 3.23
CA THR A 369 3.18 27.12 3.90
C THR A 369 2.91 28.62 3.68
N PRO A 370 3.63 29.53 4.37
CA PRO A 370 3.61 30.96 4.04
C PRO A 370 3.98 31.19 2.57
N GLY A 371 3.11 31.84 1.81
CA GLY A 371 3.30 32.08 0.37
C GLY A 371 3.04 30.87 -0.54
N GLY A 372 2.82 29.67 0.01
CA GLY A 372 2.49 28.46 -0.78
C GLY A 372 1.16 28.56 -1.52
N CYS A 373 0.95 27.69 -2.51
CA CYS A 373 -0.06 27.90 -3.54
C CYS A 373 -1.50 28.01 -3.00
N SER A 374 -2.07 29.21 -3.02
CA SER A 374 -3.41 29.51 -2.50
C SER A 374 -4.56 29.24 -3.49
N THR A 375 -4.24 28.95 -4.75
CA THR A 375 -5.19 28.70 -5.85
C THR A 375 -5.14 27.27 -6.40
N CYS A 376 -4.21 26.43 -5.91
CA CYS A 376 -4.04 25.07 -6.39
C CYS A 376 -5.19 24.16 -5.95
N LEU A 377 -6.06 23.80 -6.89
CA LEU A 377 -7.12 22.83 -6.68
C LEU A 377 -6.54 21.42 -6.84
N GLY A 378 -6.59 20.62 -5.78
CA GLY A 378 -6.18 19.21 -5.84
C GLY A 378 -7.16 18.35 -6.63
N ALA A 379 -6.74 17.16 -7.07
CA ALA A 379 -7.61 16.21 -7.76
C ALA A 379 -8.82 15.79 -6.90
N ILE A 380 -8.63 15.74 -5.58
CA ILE A 380 -9.69 15.61 -4.58
C ILE A 380 -9.76 16.88 -3.72
N THR A 381 -10.96 17.29 -3.33
CA THR A 381 -11.17 18.16 -2.16
C THR A 381 -11.85 17.36 -1.05
N VAL A 382 -11.20 17.22 0.10
CA VAL A 382 -11.77 16.62 1.31
C VAL A 382 -12.65 17.67 1.98
N ASN A 383 -13.95 17.40 2.06
CA ASN A 383 -14.94 18.36 2.58
C ASN A 383 -15.09 18.25 4.09
N ASN A 384 -14.96 17.04 4.63
CA ASN A 384 -15.02 16.69 6.05
C ASN A 384 -14.59 15.21 6.20
N SER A 385 -14.72 14.64 7.40
CA SER A 385 -14.31 13.26 7.67
C SER A 385 -15.14 12.18 6.95
N THR A 386 -16.30 12.49 6.38
CA THR A 386 -17.21 11.53 5.74
C THR A 386 -17.48 11.78 4.24
N SER A 387 -17.06 12.90 3.65
CA SER A 387 -17.24 13.16 2.21
C SER A 387 -16.10 13.94 1.54
N TYR A 388 -15.94 13.70 0.23
CA TYR A 388 -14.93 14.31 -0.64
C TYR A 388 -15.50 14.57 -2.04
N THR A 389 -14.95 15.57 -2.73
CA THR A 389 -15.32 16.00 -4.08
C THR A 389 -14.21 15.61 -5.06
N LYS A 390 -14.58 15.15 -6.27
CA LYS A 390 -13.65 14.85 -7.36
C LYS A 390 -13.59 16.05 -8.30
N ASN A 391 -12.40 16.64 -8.44
CA ASN A 391 -12.19 17.87 -9.20
C ASN A 391 -11.65 17.56 -10.61
N VAL A 392 -11.43 18.58 -11.43
CA VAL A 392 -11.06 18.41 -12.85
C VAL A 392 -9.80 17.55 -13.07
N ALA A 393 -8.76 17.67 -12.23
CA ALA A 393 -7.56 16.82 -12.28
C ALA A 393 -7.82 15.31 -12.04
N TYR A 394 -8.90 14.93 -11.32
CA TYR A 394 -9.32 13.52 -11.23
C TYR A 394 -9.69 12.98 -12.63
N TYR A 395 -10.42 13.78 -13.41
CA TYR A 395 -10.94 13.38 -14.71
C TYR A 395 -9.92 13.53 -15.85
N ILE A 396 -8.97 14.48 -15.75
CA ILE A 396 -7.83 14.62 -16.65
C ILE A 396 -6.95 13.36 -16.61
N ILE A 397 -6.39 13.03 -15.44
CA ILE A 397 -5.55 11.84 -15.27
C ILE A 397 -6.36 10.56 -15.48
N GLY A 398 -7.62 10.52 -15.03
CA GLY A 398 -8.49 9.36 -15.21
C GLY A 398 -8.76 9.01 -16.68
N GLN A 399 -8.71 9.96 -17.61
CA GLN A 399 -8.88 9.70 -19.04
C GLN A 399 -7.70 8.93 -19.67
N ILE A 400 -6.53 8.88 -19.02
CA ILE A 400 -5.36 8.16 -19.52
C ILE A 400 -4.94 7.01 -18.61
N SER A 401 -4.78 7.27 -17.30
CA SER A 401 -4.25 6.31 -16.30
C SER A 401 -5.01 4.99 -16.21
N LYS A 402 -6.35 5.03 -16.35
CA LYS A 402 -7.21 3.85 -16.23
C LYS A 402 -7.01 2.88 -17.39
N TYR A 403 -6.70 3.40 -18.57
CA TYR A 403 -6.69 2.69 -19.85
C TYR A 403 -5.28 2.42 -20.39
N VAL A 404 -4.28 3.23 -20.01
CA VAL A 404 -2.88 3.08 -20.40
C VAL A 404 -2.09 2.58 -19.19
N LYS A 405 -1.67 1.32 -19.23
CA LYS A 405 -1.02 0.65 -18.10
C LYS A 405 0.49 0.93 -18.06
N PRO A 406 1.15 0.90 -16.88
CA PRO A 406 2.61 0.96 -16.79
C PRO A 406 3.28 -0.08 -17.69
N GLY A 407 4.30 0.31 -18.44
CA GLY A 407 4.93 -0.54 -19.46
C GLY A 407 4.27 -0.49 -20.84
N ALA A 408 3.16 0.23 -21.02
CA ALA A 408 2.60 0.48 -22.35
C ALA A 408 3.58 1.27 -23.24
N VAL A 409 3.62 0.97 -24.53
CA VAL A 409 4.46 1.68 -25.51
C VAL A 409 3.59 2.67 -26.28
N ARG A 410 3.99 3.95 -26.36
CA ARG A 410 3.32 4.92 -27.25
C ARG A 410 3.52 4.49 -28.70
N ILE A 411 2.44 4.46 -29.48
CA ILE A 411 2.44 4.10 -30.90
C ILE A 411 2.01 5.29 -31.76
N GLY A 412 2.21 5.21 -33.07
CA GLY A 412 1.84 6.26 -34.01
C GLY A 412 0.36 6.60 -33.97
N SER A 413 0.05 7.88 -33.85
CA SER A 413 -1.29 8.45 -34.05
C SER A 413 -1.19 9.79 -34.76
N SER A 414 -2.01 10.01 -35.79
CA SER A 414 -2.12 11.29 -36.49
C SER A 414 -3.58 11.67 -36.73
N SER A 415 -3.85 12.97 -36.81
CA SER A 415 -5.18 13.54 -37.09
C SER A 415 -5.11 14.42 -38.33
N THR A 416 -6.11 14.36 -39.20
CA THR A 416 -6.29 15.32 -40.32
C THR A 416 -7.08 16.56 -39.91
N SER A 417 -7.65 16.60 -38.70
CA SER A 417 -8.46 17.72 -38.20
C SER A 417 -7.73 18.50 -37.12
N GLY A 418 -7.57 19.82 -37.34
CA GLY A 418 -6.90 20.72 -36.40
C GLY A 418 -7.61 20.92 -35.06
N SER A 419 -8.88 20.48 -34.91
CA SER A 419 -9.58 20.48 -33.62
C SER A 419 -9.41 19.17 -32.83
N ILE A 420 -8.79 18.14 -33.43
CA ILE A 420 -8.70 16.78 -32.86
C ILE A 420 -7.26 16.48 -32.48
N SER A 421 -6.99 16.57 -31.17
CA SER A 421 -5.74 16.11 -30.57
C SER A 421 -5.83 14.60 -30.30
N SER A 422 -4.73 13.85 -30.50
CA SER A 422 -4.71 12.40 -30.26
C SER A 422 -3.36 11.86 -29.80
N VAL A 423 -3.38 10.79 -29.01
CA VAL A 423 -2.23 9.93 -28.69
C VAL A 423 -2.68 8.47 -28.55
N ALA A 424 -1.90 7.52 -29.06
CA ALA A 424 -2.19 6.09 -28.99
C ALA A 424 -1.10 5.29 -28.26
N PHE A 425 -1.50 4.20 -27.62
CA PHE A 425 -0.63 3.30 -26.85
C PHE A 425 -0.97 1.83 -27.07
N LYS A 426 0.05 0.97 -26.99
CA LYS A 426 -0.07 -0.49 -26.93
C LYS A 426 0.26 -0.94 -25.50
N ASN A 427 -0.72 -1.51 -24.80
CA ASN A 427 -0.56 -2.00 -23.43
C ASN A 427 0.20 -3.35 -23.40
N PRO A 428 0.82 -3.73 -22.26
CA PRO A 428 1.49 -5.02 -22.11
C PRO A 428 0.57 -6.25 -22.22
N ASP A 429 -0.74 -6.08 -22.02
CA ASP A 429 -1.75 -7.13 -22.16
C ASP A 429 -2.21 -7.37 -23.62
N GLY A 430 -1.69 -6.60 -24.57
CA GLY A 430 -2.08 -6.67 -25.98
C GLY A 430 -3.24 -5.75 -26.37
N SER A 431 -3.89 -5.06 -25.43
CA SER A 431 -4.90 -4.05 -25.76
C SER A 431 -4.26 -2.76 -26.35
N THR A 432 -5.03 -2.05 -27.15
CA THR A 432 -4.69 -0.71 -27.68
C THR A 432 -5.59 0.32 -27.01
N ALA A 433 -5.01 1.45 -26.59
CA ALA A 433 -5.74 2.61 -26.07
C ALA A 433 -5.45 3.83 -26.95
N LEU A 434 -6.49 4.57 -27.34
CA LEU A 434 -6.41 5.82 -28.10
C LEU A 434 -7.12 6.91 -27.30
N VAL A 435 -6.38 7.90 -26.83
CA VAL A 435 -6.90 9.08 -26.15
C VAL A 435 -7.09 10.19 -27.20
N ILE A 436 -8.30 10.74 -27.29
CA ILE A 436 -8.65 11.85 -28.17
C ILE A 436 -9.24 13.00 -27.36
N TYR A 437 -8.96 14.24 -27.75
CA TYR A 437 -9.67 15.44 -27.31
C TYR A 437 -10.12 16.30 -28.50
N ASN A 438 -11.36 16.77 -28.47
CA ASN A 438 -11.90 17.73 -29.43
C ASN A 438 -11.94 19.14 -28.82
N SER A 439 -11.09 20.04 -29.31
CA SER A 439 -11.04 21.46 -28.94
C SER A 439 -11.96 22.34 -29.78
N GLY A 440 -12.76 21.76 -30.67
CA GLY A 440 -13.72 22.48 -31.49
C GLY A 440 -14.98 22.87 -30.71
N GLY A 441 -15.56 24.03 -31.03
CA GLY A 441 -16.83 24.50 -30.46
C GLY A 441 -18.08 23.74 -30.93
N SER A 442 -17.91 22.61 -31.62
CA SER A 442 -19.00 21.76 -32.12
C SER A 442 -18.59 20.28 -32.10
N SER A 443 -19.58 19.38 -32.19
CA SER A 443 -19.34 17.94 -32.30
C SER A 443 -18.66 17.59 -33.62
N ASN A 444 -17.60 16.79 -33.56
CA ASN A 444 -16.77 16.40 -34.70
C ASN A 444 -16.87 14.87 -34.90
N THR A 445 -17.47 14.44 -36.02
CA THR A 445 -17.59 13.02 -36.37
C THR A 445 -16.29 12.54 -37.01
N ILE A 446 -15.40 11.99 -36.19
CA ILE A 446 -14.12 11.44 -36.63
C ILE A 446 -14.29 10.05 -37.25
N LYS A 447 -13.39 9.70 -38.18
CA LYS A 447 -13.12 8.32 -38.61
C LYS A 447 -11.84 7.84 -37.95
N VAL A 448 -11.92 6.84 -37.07
CA VAL A 448 -10.75 6.19 -36.48
C VAL A 448 -10.33 5.03 -37.38
N VAL A 449 -9.06 5.00 -37.79
CA VAL A 449 -8.46 3.97 -38.66
C VAL A 449 -7.38 3.21 -37.89
N SER A 450 -7.40 1.88 -37.99
CA SER A 450 -6.40 0.98 -37.42
C SER A 450 -6.10 -0.13 -38.44
N GLY A 451 -5.10 0.09 -39.29
CA GLY A 451 -4.78 -0.80 -40.42
C GLY A 451 -5.89 -0.84 -41.48
N SER A 452 -6.33 -2.04 -41.86
CA SER A 452 -7.43 -2.27 -42.82
C SER A 452 -8.83 -2.02 -42.25
N SER A 453 -8.94 -1.67 -40.97
CA SER A 453 -10.21 -1.51 -40.24
C SER A 453 -10.46 -0.06 -39.83
N ALA A 454 -11.73 0.35 -39.78
CA ALA A 454 -12.13 1.67 -39.30
C ALA A 454 -13.50 1.67 -38.59
N PHE A 455 -13.76 2.72 -37.81
CA PHE A 455 -15.10 3.08 -37.33
C PHE A 455 -15.29 4.60 -37.36
N ASN A 456 -16.53 5.09 -37.36
CA ASN A 456 -16.84 6.52 -37.19
C ASN A 456 -17.37 6.76 -35.77
N TYR A 457 -17.07 7.93 -35.19
CA TYR A 457 -17.56 8.31 -33.86
C TYR A 457 -17.75 9.83 -33.74
N ALA A 458 -18.88 10.27 -33.17
CA ALA A 458 -19.13 11.68 -32.89
C ALA A 458 -18.51 12.08 -31.55
N VAL A 459 -17.45 12.90 -31.58
CA VAL A 459 -16.79 13.44 -30.39
C VAL A 459 -17.38 14.85 -30.12
N PRO A 460 -18.13 15.06 -29.02
CA PRO A 460 -18.71 16.36 -28.69
C PRO A 460 -17.69 17.49 -28.57
N ALA A 461 -18.18 18.74 -28.60
CA ALA A 461 -17.38 19.92 -28.28
C ALA A 461 -16.75 19.81 -26.88
N SER A 462 -15.54 20.36 -26.71
CA SER A 462 -14.78 20.37 -25.46
C SER A 462 -14.82 19.04 -24.69
N SER A 463 -14.58 17.92 -25.38
CA SER A 463 -14.68 16.59 -24.78
C SER A 463 -13.49 15.70 -25.12
N ALA A 464 -13.13 14.84 -24.17
CA ALA A 464 -12.19 13.75 -24.40
C ALA A 464 -12.94 12.43 -24.51
N VAL A 465 -12.45 11.57 -25.40
CA VAL A 465 -12.89 10.18 -25.51
C VAL A 465 -11.66 9.28 -25.57
N THR A 466 -11.58 8.34 -24.65
CA THR A 466 -10.57 7.28 -24.69
C THR A 466 -11.22 5.99 -25.18
N PHE A 467 -10.71 5.47 -26.28
CA PHE A 467 -11.17 4.24 -26.91
C PHE A 467 -10.22 3.10 -26.56
N THR A 468 -10.75 1.97 -26.11
CA THR A 468 -9.98 0.72 -25.94
C THR A 468 -10.47 -0.38 -26.87
N TRP A 469 -9.54 -1.11 -27.48
CA TRP A 469 -9.82 -2.26 -28.35
C TRP A 469 -8.62 -3.20 -28.44
N GLY A 470 -8.78 -4.27 -29.22
CA GLY A 470 -7.80 -5.33 -29.30
C GLY A 470 -7.93 -6.26 -28.11
N ALA A 471 -7.67 -7.54 -28.32
CA ALA A 471 -7.70 -8.49 -27.24
C ALA A 471 -6.54 -8.19 -26.28
N SER A 472 -6.86 -7.73 -25.07
CA SER A 472 -6.57 -8.63 -23.97
C SER A 472 -7.31 -9.93 -24.26
N ASN A 473 -6.60 -10.94 -24.76
CA ASN A 473 -7.10 -12.30 -24.55
C ASN A 473 -7.25 -12.41 -23.04
N PRO A 474 -8.39 -12.86 -22.49
CA PRO A 474 -8.50 -13.12 -21.07
C PRO A 474 -7.34 -14.06 -20.71
N VAL A 475 -6.35 -13.52 -20.01
CA VAL A 475 -5.19 -14.27 -19.55
C VAL A 475 -5.74 -15.11 -18.43
N ALA A 476 -6.27 -16.28 -18.83
CA ALA A 476 -7.09 -17.10 -17.98
C ALA A 476 -6.28 -17.52 -16.77
N VAL A 477 -6.93 -17.53 -15.60
CA VAL A 477 -6.27 -17.99 -14.38
C VAL A 477 -5.79 -19.43 -14.59
N THR A 478 -4.47 -19.63 -14.57
CA THR A 478 -3.88 -20.97 -14.66
C THR A 478 -3.89 -21.66 -13.30
N GLY A 479 -3.65 -20.87 -12.23
CA GLY A 479 -3.74 -21.30 -10.84
C GLY A 479 -3.82 -20.13 -9.86
N VAL A 480 -3.94 -20.46 -8.58
CA VAL A 480 -3.87 -19.51 -7.45
C VAL A 480 -3.08 -20.19 -6.32
N SER A 481 -2.42 -19.41 -5.47
CA SER A 481 -1.83 -19.89 -4.22
C SER A 481 -2.28 -19.03 -3.06
N VAL A 482 -2.31 -19.58 -1.84
CA VAL A 482 -2.65 -18.86 -0.61
C VAL A 482 -1.45 -18.89 0.34
N SER A 483 -1.14 -17.75 0.95
CA SER A 483 -0.07 -17.62 1.94
C SER A 483 -0.56 -16.91 3.20
N PRO A 484 -0.25 -17.41 4.42
CA PRO A 484 0.37 -18.72 4.68
C PRO A 484 -0.56 -19.89 4.32
N THR A 485 0.02 -21.04 3.97
CA THR A 485 -0.70 -22.29 3.64
C THR A 485 -1.29 -22.99 4.86
N SER A 486 -0.88 -22.59 6.07
CA SER A 486 -1.53 -22.95 7.33
C SER A 486 -1.30 -21.88 8.39
N ALA A 487 -2.16 -21.81 9.40
CA ALA A 487 -1.96 -20.98 10.57
C ALA A 487 -2.60 -21.62 11.81
N THR A 488 -1.91 -21.52 12.95
CA THR A 488 -2.47 -21.88 14.26
C THR A 488 -2.82 -20.60 15.02
N LEU A 489 -4.09 -20.46 15.41
CA LEU A 489 -4.65 -19.24 15.97
C LEU A 489 -5.35 -19.52 17.31
N THR A 490 -5.17 -18.66 18.30
CA THR A 490 -6.00 -18.69 19.51
C THR A 490 -7.37 -18.11 19.20
N ALA A 491 -8.47 -18.68 19.72
CA ALA A 491 -9.81 -18.11 19.56
C ALA A 491 -9.84 -16.60 19.93
N GLY A 492 -10.38 -15.76 19.04
CA GLY A 492 -10.34 -14.30 19.13
C GLY A 492 -9.20 -13.62 18.35
N GLN A 493 -8.18 -14.37 17.88
CA GLN A 493 -7.16 -13.87 16.96
C GLN A 493 -7.66 -13.77 15.51
N SER A 494 -6.89 -13.08 14.67
CA SER A 494 -7.11 -13.04 13.21
C SER A 494 -5.81 -13.27 12.44
N GLN A 495 -5.94 -13.75 11.21
CA GLN A 495 -4.84 -13.99 10.28
C GLN A 495 -5.20 -13.42 8.91
N GLN A 496 -4.38 -12.52 8.37
CA GLN A 496 -4.51 -12.13 6.97
C GLN A 496 -3.96 -13.25 6.09
N LEU A 497 -4.78 -13.77 5.18
CA LEU A 497 -4.33 -14.63 4.08
C LEU A 497 -4.19 -13.80 2.81
N THR A 498 -3.14 -14.05 2.03
CA THR A 498 -2.94 -13.44 0.71
C THR A 498 -3.14 -14.49 -0.36
N ALA A 499 -4.07 -14.27 -1.27
CA ALA A 499 -4.22 -15.06 -2.49
C ALA A 499 -3.40 -14.44 -3.63
N THR A 500 -2.53 -15.23 -4.26
CA THR A 500 -1.71 -14.81 -5.41
C THR A 500 -2.19 -15.56 -6.65
N VAL A 501 -2.76 -14.83 -7.60
CA VAL A 501 -3.29 -15.38 -8.86
C VAL A 501 -2.17 -15.52 -9.89
N SER A 502 -2.16 -16.65 -10.62
CA SER A 502 -1.17 -16.97 -11.65
C SER A 502 -1.83 -17.12 -13.04
N PRO A 503 -1.19 -16.60 -14.11
CA PRO A 503 -0.03 -15.70 -14.08
C PRO A 503 -0.39 -14.33 -13.47
N SER A 504 0.60 -13.53 -13.08
CA SER A 504 0.37 -12.24 -12.41
C SER A 504 -0.29 -11.17 -13.29
N ASN A 505 -0.34 -11.38 -14.60
CA ASN A 505 -1.08 -10.57 -15.57
C ASN A 505 -2.45 -11.19 -15.94
N ALA A 506 -2.99 -12.12 -15.13
CA ALA A 506 -4.32 -12.68 -15.34
C ALA A 506 -5.40 -11.58 -15.42
N THR A 507 -6.31 -11.68 -16.39
CA THR A 507 -7.24 -10.57 -16.69
C THR A 507 -8.33 -10.38 -15.62
N ASN A 508 -8.61 -11.42 -14.84
CA ASN A 508 -9.46 -11.33 -13.66
C ASN A 508 -8.77 -12.02 -12.46
N THR A 509 -8.19 -11.21 -11.57
CA THR A 509 -7.50 -11.66 -10.35
C THR A 509 -8.42 -11.72 -9.12
N ALA A 510 -9.72 -11.49 -9.27
CA ALA A 510 -10.65 -11.53 -8.14
C ALA A 510 -10.79 -12.94 -7.56
N VAL A 511 -10.86 -13.03 -6.23
CA VAL A 511 -11.06 -14.28 -5.48
C VAL A 511 -12.28 -14.16 -4.56
N ASN A 512 -13.08 -15.22 -4.53
CA ASN A 512 -14.08 -15.44 -3.51
C ASN A 512 -13.45 -16.27 -2.38
N TRP A 513 -13.69 -15.87 -1.14
CA TRP A 513 -13.21 -16.58 0.05
C TRP A 513 -14.33 -17.37 0.72
N SER A 514 -14.04 -18.57 1.21
CA SER A 514 -14.96 -19.38 2.02
C SER A 514 -14.24 -20.09 3.16
N SER A 515 -15.01 -20.47 4.19
CA SER A 515 -14.54 -21.33 5.29
C SER A 515 -15.32 -22.63 5.28
N SER A 516 -14.62 -23.76 5.46
CA SER A 516 -15.26 -25.07 5.64
C SER A 516 -16.00 -25.20 6.99
N ASN A 517 -15.72 -24.32 7.96
CA ASN A 517 -16.35 -24.34 9.27
C ASN A 517 -16.38 -22.94 9.91
N THR A 518 -17.49 -22.22 9.70
CA THR A 518 -17.67 -20.84 10.18
C THR A 518 -17.88 -20.71 11.69
N SER A 519 -18.14 -21.78 12.44
CA SER A 519 -18.16 -21.71 13.92
C SER A 519 -16.77 -21.84 14.54
N VAL A 520 -15.80 -22.39 13.80
CA VAL A 520 -14.37 -22.43 14.18
C VAL A 520 -13.65 -21.18 13.69
N ALA A 521 -13.75 -20.84 12.39
CA ALA A 521 -13.16 -19.62 11.85
C ALA A 521 -13.97 -19.06 10.65
N THR A 522 -14.18 -17.76 10.63
CA THR A 522 -14.75 -17.04 9.47
C THR A 522 -13.65 -16.40 8.62
N VAL A 523 -13.99 -16.02 7.38
CA VAL A 523 -13.11 -15.25 6.48
C VAL A 523 -13.95 -14.18 5.78
N ASN A 524 -13.40 -12.99 5.56
CA ASN A 524 -14.07 -11.92 4.82
C ASN A 524 -13.65 -11.88 3.33
N SER A 525 -14.26 -10.99 2.55
CA SER A 525 -13.96 -10.77 1.12
C SER A 525 -12.48 -10.48 0.80
N ASN A 526 -11.72 -10.05 1.80
CA ASN A 526 -10.34 -9.59 1.64
C ASN A 526 -9.33 -10.64 2.17
N GLY A 527 -9.78 -11.86 2.52
CA GLY A 527 -8.91 -12.93 3.02
C GLY A 527 -8.51 -12.81 4.49
N LEU A 528 -9.08 -11.87 5.25
CA LEU A 528 -8.86 -11.80 6.70
C LEU A 528 -9.69 -12.89 7.39
N VAL A 529 -9.02 -13.84 8.02
CA VAL A 529 -9.58 -14.92 8.81
C VAL A 529 -9.73 -14.48 10.26
N SER A 530 -10.87 -14.78 10.89
CA SER A 530 -11.13 -14.54 12.31
C SER A 530 -11.42 -15.86 13.03
N ALA A 531 -10.61 -16.19 14.03
CA ALA A 531 -10.78 -17.40 14.84
C ALA A 531 -11.88 -17.21 15.89
N ILE A 532 -12.84 -18.13 15.96
CA ILE A 532 -14.05 -18.04 16.80
C ILE A 532 -14.03 -19.05 17.94
N ALA A 533 -13.80 -20.34 17.65
CA ALA A 533 -13.81 -21.41 18.65
C ALA A 533 -12.81 -22.53 18.30
N ALA A 534 -12.43 -23.33 19.29
CA ALA A 534 -11.46 -24.41 19.12
C ALA A 534 -11.89 -25.45 18.08
N GLY A 535 -10.95 -25.87 17.22
CA GLY A 535 -11.18 -26.85 16.16
C GLY A 535 -10.37 -26.54 14.90
N ASN A 536 -10.74 -27.15 13.78
CA ASN A 536 -10.07 -26.93 12.49
C ASN A 536 -11.05 -26.39 11.44
N ALA A 537 -10.57 -25.49 10.59
CA ALA A 537 -11.28 -24.96 9.44
C ALA A 537 -10.32 -24.86 8.24
N THR A 538 -10.78 -25.23 7.05
CA THR A 538 -10.04 -24.97 5.81
C THR A 538 -10.61 -23.72 5.18
N ILE A 539 -9.76 -22.71 4.98
CA ILE A 539 -10.12 -21.48 4.28
C ILE A 539 -9.73 -21.63 2.82
N THR A 540 -10.65 -21.38 1.91
CA THR A 540 -10.44 -21.54 0.46
C THR A 540 -10.52 -20.20 -0.23
N ALA A 541 -9.54 -19.89 -1.08
CA ALA A 541 -9.66 -18.86 -2.11
C ALA A 541 -10.01 -19.55 -3.44
N THR A 542 -11.12 -19.12 -4.06
CA THR A 542 -11.57 -19.58 -5.38
C THR A 542 -11.55 -18.40 -6.34
N THR A 543 -10.81 -18.48 -7.45
CA THR A 543 -10.76 -17.40 -8.43
C THR A 543 -12.08 -17.27 -9.18
N VAL A 544 -12.52 -16.02 -9.41
CA VAL A 544 -13.78 -15.71 -10.10
C VAL A 544 -13.72 -16.13 -11.58
N ASP A 545 -12.56 -15.99 -12.21
CA ASP A 545 -12.23 -16.61 -13.50
C ASP A 545 -11.53 -17.97 -13.29
N GLY A 546 -11.76 -18.92 -14.20
CA GLY A 546 -11.12 -20.24 -14.20
C GLY A 546 -11.43 -21.18 -13.02
N ALA A 547 -12.17 -20.73 -12.00
CA ALA A 547 -12.56 -21.47 -10.80
C ALA A 547 -11.42 -22.23 -10.10
N LYS A 548 -10.20 -21.69 -10.13
CA LYS A 548 -9.02 -22.30 -9.50
C LYS A 548 -9.07 -22.09 -8.00
N THR A 549 -8.67 -23.11 -7.25
CA THR A 549 -8.71 -23.09 -5.79
C THR A 549 -7.33 -23.23 -5.17
N ALA A 550 -7.13 -22.57 -4.04
CA ALA A 550 -6.05 -22.83 -3.10
C ALA A 550 -6.54 -22.63 -1.67
N THR A 551 -5.92 -23.32 -0.73
CA THR A 551 -6.40 -23.43 0.65
C THR A 551 -5.36 -23.00 1.68
N SER A 552 -5.85 -22.59 2.84
CA SER A 552 -5.06 -22.48 4.08
C SER A 552 -5.70 -23.32 5.17
N ALA A 553 -4.92 -24.16 5.83
CA ALA A 553 -5.36 -24.97 6.96
C ALA A 553 -5.29 -24.16 8.26
N ILE A 554 -6.43 -23.81 8.83
CA ILE A 554 -6.52 -23.02 10.07
C ILE A 554 -6.83 -23.97 11.23
N THR A 555 -5.90 -24.05 12.18
CA THR A 555 -6.10 -24.72 13.47
C THR A 555 -6.39 -23.67 14.52
N VAL A 556 -7.62 -23.63 15.03
CA VAL A 556 -7.97 -22.76 16.15
C VAL A 556 -7.74 -23.53 17.45
N THR A 557 -6.79 -23.09 18.26
CA THR A 557 -6.66 -23.54 19.64
C THR A 557 -7.70 -22.85 20.52
N ALA A 558 -8.09 -23.53 21.60
CA ALA A 558 -8.96 -22.91 22.60
C ALA A 558 -8.34 -21.60 23.10
N GLY A 559 -9.18 -20.59 23.30
CA GLY A 559 -8.77 -19.35 23.96
C GLY A 559 -8.17 -19.68 25.32
N SER A 560 -6.89 -19.39 25.52
CA SER A 560 -6.26 -19.52 26.83
C SER A 560 -6.99 -18.60 27.80
N THR A 561 -7.72 -19.17 28.77
CA THR A 561 -8.51 -18.47 29.79
C THR A 561 -7.63 -17.85 30.88
N GLY A 562 -6.51 -17.26 30.46
CA GLY A 562 -5.59 -16.50 31.27
C GLY A 562 -5.38 -15.12 30.67
N PHE A 563 -5.54 -14.10 31.50
CA PHE A 563 -4.96 -12.78 31.29
C PHE A 563 -3.63 -12.75 32.08
N PRO A 564 -2.48 -13.17 31.51
CA PRO A 564 -1.23 -13.35 32.25
C PRO A 564 -0.65 -12.03 32.78
N GLY A 565 -0.19 -12.03 34.03
CA GLY A 565 0.36 -10.83 34.67
C GLY A 565 -0.69 -9.81 35.09
N TYR A 566 -0.47 -8.53 34.74
CA TYR A 566 -1.32 -7.41 35.17
C TYR A 566 -1.74 -6.52 34.00
N TYR A 567 -2.94 -5.94 34.12
CA TYR A 567 -3.62 -5.15 33.09
C TYR A 567 -4.14 -3.83 33.68
N ASN A 568 -4.22 -2.78 32.87
CA ASN A 568 -5.19 -1.72 33.12
C ASN A 568 -6.57 -2.16 32.56
N ILE A 569 -7.64 -1.84 33.29
CA ILE A 569 -9.03 -2.03 32.85
C ILE A 569 -9.57 -0.64 32.53
N ILE A 570 -9.78 -0.32 31.25
CA ILE A 570 -9.98 1.05 30.77
C ILE A 570 -11.39 1.24 30.23
N SER A 571 -12.12 2.24 30.72
CA SER A 571 -13.49 2.56 30.28
C SER A 571 -13.51 3.11 28.85
N ARG A 572 -14.29 2.49 27.96
CA ARG A 572 -14.49 2.93 26.56
C ARG A 572 -15.15 4.31 26.45
N ASN A 573 -15.86 4.75 27.49
CA ASN A 573 -16.56 6.05 27.52
C ASN A 573 -15.64 7.23 27.84
N SER A 574 -14.59 7.00 28.64
CA SER A 574 -13.81 8.07 29.27
C SER A 574 -12.29 7.94 29.10
N ASN A 575 -11.81 6.81 28.57
CA ASN A 575 -10.40 6.40 28.51
C ASN A 575 -9.69 6.36 29.87
N LYS A 576 -10.46 6.32 30.98
CA LYS A 576 -9.95 6.26 32.36
C LYS A 576 -9.86 4.83 32.86
N GLY A 577 -8.87 4.57 33.72
CA GLY A 577 -8.61 3.27 34.32
C GLY A 577 -9.46 3.01 35.56
N LEU A 578 -9.77 1.73 35.78
CA LEU A 578 -10.30 1.21 37.03
C LEU A 578 -9.27 1.41 38.15
N ASP A 579 -9.65 2.10 39.21
CA ASP A 579 -8.74 2.71 40.19
C ASP A 579 -9.25 2.44 41.62
N VAL A 580 -8.40 1.90 42.49
CA VAL A 580 -8.68 1.91 43.95
C VAL A 580 -8.46 3.33 44.46
N ALA A 581 -9.55 3.94 44.95
CA ALA A 581 -9.58 5.33 45.33
C ALA A 581 -8.49 5.66 46.37
N ASP A 582 -7.85 6.81 46.18
CA ASP A 582 -6.90 7.42 47.12
C ASP A 582 -5.70 6.50 47.51
N ASN A 583 -5.41 5.48 46.69
CA ASN A 583 -4.48 4.38 46.98
C ASN A 583 -4.77 3.66 48.31
N ALA A 584 -6.04 3.65 48.74
CA ALA A 584 -6.46 3.06 50.00
C ALA A 584 -6.10 1.56 50.12
N THR A 585 -5.77 1.13 51.34
CA THR A 585 -5.26 -0.22 51.63
C THR A 585 -6.25 -1.11 52.39
N THR A 586 -7.43 -0.59 52.73
CA THR A 586 -8.44 -1.27 53.55
C THR A 586 -9.46 -2.05 52.71
N SER A 587 -9.86 -3.21 53.22
CA SER A 587 -10.99 -3.96 52.67
C SER A 587 -12.27 -3.14 52.85
N GLY A 588 -13.05 -3.01 51.78
CA GLY A 588 -14.19 -2.10 51.68
C GLY A 588 -13.88 -0.78 50.97
N SER A 589 -12.64 -0.54 50.51
CA SER A 589 -12.32 0.70 49.79
C SER A 589 -13.01 0.78 48.43
N ARG A 590 -13.60 1.95 48.18
CA ARG A 590 -14.29 2.37 46.95
C ARG A 590 -13.43 2.20 45.69
N ILE A 591 -14.02 1.64 44.63
CA ILE A 591 -13.44 1.69 43.27
C ILE A 591 -14.04 2.86 42.49
N GLN A 592 -13.18 3.56 41.77
CA GLN A 592 -13.50 4.70 40.92
C GLN A 592 -12.89 4.54 39.53
N GLN A 593 -13.17 5.48 38.61
CA GLN A 593 -12.31 5.70 37.45
C GLN A 593 -11.34 6.86 37.70
N TYR A 594 -10.11 6.75 37.19
CA TYR A 594 -9.13 7.83 37.19
C TYR A 594 -8.24 7.79 35.94
N ASP A 595 -7.64 8.93 35.56
CA ASP A 595 -6.68 8.99 34.46
C ASP A 595 -5.45 8.09 34.70
N ILE A 596 -4.95 7.49 33.61
CA ILE A 596 -3.81 6.56 33.61
C ILE A 596 -2.55 7.31 33.16
N THR A 597 -1.74 7.76 34.12
CA THR A 597 -0.42 8.34 33.83
C THR A 597 0.64 7.23 33.82
N ASN A 598 1.50 7.19 32.79
CA ASN A 598 2.64 6.26 32.68
C ASN A 598 2.30 4.76 32.88
N GLY A 599 1.15 4.30 32.36
CA GLY A 599 0.68 2.91 32.52
C GLY A 599 0.02 2.62 33.88
N GLY A 600 -0.18 3.65 34.70
CA GLY A 600 -0.96 3.61 35.94
C GLY A 600 -0.20 3.06 37.15
N GLY A 601 -0.63 3.48 38.34
CA GLY A 601 -0.08 3.01 39.61
C GLY A 601 -0.46 1.56 39.93
N SER A 602 0.12 0.97 40.99
CA SER A 602 -0.27 -0.39 41.43
C SER A 602 -1.74 -0.49 41.84
N ASN A 603 -2.39 0.63 42.17
CA ASN A 603 -3.83 0.74 42.45
C ASN A 603 -4.71 0.71 41.17
N GLN A 604 -4.10 0.76 39.99
CA GLN A 604 -4.73 0.72 38.65
C GLN A 604 -4.31 -0.51 37.82
N ARG A 605 -3.64 -1.48 38.46
CA ARG A 605 -3.10 -2.70 37.83
C ARG A 605 -3.81 -3.93 38.39
N TRP A 606 -4.44 -4.68 37.51
CA TRP A 606 -5.38 -5.74 37.84
C TRP A 606 -4.95 -7.08 37.21
N LYS A 607 -4.87 -8.12 38.03
CA LYS A 607 -4.61 -9.50 37.62
C LYS A 607 -5.92 -10.29 37.61
N PHE A 608 -6.14 -11.08 36.58
CA PHE A 608 -7.27 -12.01 36.53
C PHE A 608 -6.78 -13.41 36.90
N VAL A 609 -7.48 -14.08 37.80
CA VAL A 609 -7.24 -15.48 38.17
C VAL A 609 -8.51 -16.27 37.87
N SER A 610 -8.47 -17.20 36.92
CA SER A 610 -9.66 -17.98 36.58
C SER A 610 -10.04 -18.94 37.73
N ASP A 611 -11.34 -19.16 37.93
CA ASP A 611 -11.87 -20.16 38.86
C ASP A 611 -12.01 -21.55 38.22
N GLY A 612 -11.51 -21.75 36.99
CA GLY A 612 -11.63 -22.99 36.22
C GLY A 612 -12.99 -23.18 35.54
N SER A 613 -14.03 -22.45 35.96
CA SER A 613 -15.41 -22.57 35.48
C SER A 613 -15.81 -21.47 34.49
N GLY A 614 -14.82 -20.81 33.88
CA GLY A 614 -15.03 -19.67 32.96
C GLY A 614 -15.21 -18.31 33.66
N ASN A 615 -15.19 -18.26 34.98
CA ASN A 615 -15.18 -17.01 35.75
C ASN A 615 -13.75 -16.62 36.13
N TYR A 616 -13.61 -15.39 36.61
CA TYR A 616 -12.37 -14.79 37.08
C TYR A 616 -12.58 -14.09 38.42
N TYR A 617 -11.59 -14.21 39.29
CA TYR A 617 -11.31 -13.24 40.33
C TYR A 617 -10.44 -12.12 39.74
N ILE A 618 -10.80 -10.87 40.02
CA ILE A 618 -10.05 -9.69 39.54
C ILE A 618 -9.37 -9.07 40.76
N ILE A 619 -8.03 -9.00 40.75
CA ILE A 619 -7.20 -8.72 41.94
C ILE A 619 -6.30 -7.52 41.69
N VAL A 620 -6.33 -6.50 42.56
CA VAL A 620 -5.50 -5.30 42.41
C VAL A 620 -4.07 -5.52 42.91
N LYS A 621 -3.07 -4.94 42.23
CA LYS A 621 -1.65 -5.11 42.57
C LYS A 621 -1.25 -4.41 43.86
N SER A 622 -1.86 -3.29 44.22
CA SER A 622 -1.51 -2.49 45.42
C SER A 622 -1.72 -3.23 46.74
N THR A 623 -2.75 -4.08 46.85
CA THR A 623 -3.17 -4.72 48.11
C THR A 623 -3.31 -6.24 48.02
N GLY A 624 -3.39 -6.80 46.81
CA GLY A 624 -3.79 -8.20 46.61
C GLY A 624 -5.27 -8.48 46.94
N MET A 625 -6.08 -7.43 47.18
CA MET A 625 -7.52 -7.56 47.43
C MET A 625 -8.31 -7.70 46.12
N TYR A 626 -9.52 -8.22 46.26
CA TYR A 626 -10.33 -8.71 45.15
C TYR A 626 -11.45 -7.71 44.86
N LEU A 627 -11.77 -7.53 43.57
CA LEU A 627 -12.90 -6.73 43.11
C LEU A 627 -14.21 -7.41 43.52
N ALA A 628 -15.04 -6.72 44.31
CA ALA A 628 -16.30 -7.24 44.83
C ALA A 628 -17.44 -6.22 44.70
N VAL A 629 -18.66 -6.70 44.51
CA VAL A 629 -19.88 -5.90 44.71
C VAL A 629 -20.12 -5.72 46.21
N GLU A 630 -20.63 -4.57 46.64
CA GLU A 630 -20.95 -4.36 48.05
C GLU A 630 -22.07 -5.29 48.57
N ASN A 631 -21.94 -5.67 49.85
CA ASN A 631 -22.95 -6.41 50.61
C ASN A 631 -23.43 -7.74 49.99
N ASN A 632 -22.69 -8.35 49.05
CA ASN A 632 -23.13 -9.47 48.21
C ASN A 632 -24.52 -9.23 47.56
N GLY A 633 -24.83 -7.97 47.22
CA GLY A 633 -26.13 -7.58 46.70
C GLY A 633 -26.32 -7.88 45.20
N THR A 634 -27.55 -7.69 44.72
CA THR A 634 -27.97 -7.98 43.34
C THR A 634 -28.71 -6.83 42.62
N ALA A 635 -28.97 -5.73 43.33
CA ALA A 635 -29.64 -4.54 42.79
C ALA A 635 -28.75 -3.72 41.85
N ASP A 636 -29.37 -2.89 41.02
CA ASP A 636 -28.68 -1.88 40.22
C ASP A 636 -28.20 -0.71 41.10
N GLY A 637 -27.04 -0.14 40.76
CA GLY A 637 -26.44 1.01 41.46
C GLY A 637 -25.52 0.66 42.64
N LEU A 638 -25.48 -0.61 43.05
CA LEU A 638 -24.57 -1.12 44.09
C LEU A 638 -23.11 -0.87 43.72
N LYS A 639 -22.33 -0.35 44.67
CA LYS A 639 -20.95 0.06 44.45
C LYS A 639 -19.99 -1.13 44.43
N VAL A 640 -18.88 -0.92 43.71
CA VAL A 640 -17.79 -1.89 43.60
C VAL A 640 -16.62 -1.43 44.48
N GLN A 641 -16.04 -2.39 45.19
CA GLN A 641 -15.04 -2.18 46.23
C GLN A 641 -13.89 -3.19 46.06
N GLN A 642 -12.69 -2.86 46.55
CA GLN A 642 -11.71 -3.90 46.88
C GLN A 642 -12.09 -4.53 48.22
N LYS A 643 -12.02 -5.85 48.34
CA LYS A 643 -12.41 -6.58 49.55
C LYS A 643 -11.48 -7.76 49.79
N THR A 644 -11.21 -8.07 51.06
CA THR A 644 -10.51 -9.32 51.45
C THR A 644 -11.35 -10.52 51.00
N PHE A 645 -10.72 -11.49 50.34
CA PHE A 645 -11.40 -12.62 49.73
C PHE A 645 -12.23 -13.45 50.73
N SER A 646 -13.42 -13.86 50.32
CA SER A 646 -14.15 -15.00 50.88
C SER A 646 -14.85 -15.79 49.77
N SER A 647 -15.31 -17.00 50.08
CA SER A 647 -15.90 -17.94 49.11
C SER A 647 -17.36 -17.61 48.77
N SER A 648 -17.62 -16.40 48.25
CA SER A 648 -18.93 -15.91 47.79
C SER A 648 -18.87 -15.46 46.32
N ASN A 649 -20.03 -15.36 45.67
CA ASN A 649 -20.10 -15.01 44.24
C ASN A 649 -19.89 -13.50 43.98
N GLU A 650 -19.96 -12.62 44.98
CA GLU A 650 -19.67 -11.18 44.81
C GLU A 650 -18.28 -10.90 44.24
N PHE A 651 -17.32 -11.80 44.45
CA PHE A 651 -15.93 -11.72 43.96
C PHE A 651 -15.72 -12.29 42.55
N LYS A 652 -16.72 -12.97 41.99
CA LYS A 652 -16.61 -13.69 40.72
C LYS A 652 -17.15 -12.86 39.56
N TRP A 653 -16.40 -12.80 38.47
CA TRP A 653 -16.74 -12.02 37.29
C TRP A 653 -16.55 -12.86 36.03
N THR A 654 -17.51 -12.82 35.10
CA THR A 654 -17.29 -13.28 33.73
C THR A 654 -16.75 -12.12 32.90
N VAL A 655 -15.75 -12.41 32.06
CA VAL A 655 -15.12 -11.43 31.17
C VAL A 655 -15.36 -11.89 29.74
N THR A 656 -16.26 -11.21 29.01
CA THR A 656 -16.66 -11.61 27.65
C THR A 656 -16.20 -10.58 26.64
N SER A 657 -15.46 -11.02 25.61
CA SER A 657 -15.12 -10.17 24.47
C SER A 657 -16.39 -9.73 23.73
N LEU A 658 -16.42 -8.45 23.34
CA LEU A 658 -17.44 -7.85 22.47
C LEU A 658 -16.94 -7.72 21.02
N GLY A 659 -15.73 -8.24 20.73
CA GLY A 659 -14.99 -7.93 19.51
C GLY A 659 -14.33 -6.54 19.56
N THR A 660 -13.54 -6.21 18.54
CA THR A 660 -12.85 -4.91 18.38
C THR A 660 -11.94 -4.47 19.55
N GLY A 661 -11.53 -5.40 20.42
CA GLY A 661 -10.64 -5.13 21.56
C GLY A 661 -11.33 -4.74 22.87
N TYR A 662 -12.67 -4.73 22.91
CA TYR A 662 -13.45 -4.38 24.11
C TYR A 662 -14.14 -5.60 24.73
N TYR A 663 -14.43 -5.51 26.02
CA TYR A 663 -15.01 -6.56 26.85
C TYR A 663 -16.17 -6.02 27.68
N LYS A 664 -17.16 -6.87 27.98
CA LYS A 664 -18.08 -6.68 29.11
C LYS A 664 -17.59 -7.50 30.30
N ILE A 665 -17.77 -6.97 31.50
CA ILE A 665 -17.37 -7.62 32.76
C ILE A 665 -18.61 -7.73 33.63
N ILE A 666 -19.16 -8.94 33.79
CA ILE A 666 -20.44 -9.19 34.47
C ILE A 666 -20.20 -9.92 35.78
N ASN A 667 -20.75 -9.42 36.89
CA ASN A 667 -20.65 -10.08 38.19
C ASN A 667 -21.54 -11.33 38.26
N VAL A 668 -21.02 -12.43 38.82
CA VAL A 668 -21.70 -13.73 38.85
C VAL A 668 -22.82 -13.79 39.89
N ASN A 669 -22.76 -12.99 40.98
CA ASN A 669 -23.83 -12.95 41.99
C ASN A 669 -25.04 -12.15 41.50
N SER A 670 -24.81 -10.99 40.89
CA SER A 670 -25.88 -10.06 40.50
C SER A 670 -26.36 -10.20 39.05
N GLY A 671 -25.55 -10.79 38.17
CA GLY A 671 -25.79 -10.79 36.71
C GLY A 671 -25.66 -9.40 36.06
N LYS A 672 -25.17 -8.41 36.81
CA LYS A 672 -25.05 -7.01 36.41
C LYS A 672 -23.63 -6.69 35.89
N SER A 673 -23.53 -5.74 34.98
CA SER A 673 -22.26 -5.28 34.39
C SER A 673 -21.53 -4.33 35.31
N LEU A 674 -20.19 -4.40 35.31
CA LEU A 674 -19.31 -3.34 35.75
C LEU A 674 -19.61 -2.07 34.94
N ASP A 675 -19.94 -0.98 35.63
CA ASP A 675 -20.59 0.22 35.08
C ASP A 675 -19.99 1.49 35.73
N VAL A 676 -19.62 2.48 34.93
CA VAL A 676 -19.24 3.81 35.46
C VAL A 676 -20.52 4.60 35.76
N GLU A 677 -20.67 5.01 37.02
CA GLU A 677 -21.88 5.69 37.52
C GLU A 677 -22.22 6.95 36.71
N ASN A 678 -23.51 7.10 36.41
CA ASN A 678 -24.10 8.21 35.65
C ASN A 678 -23.43 8.49 34.29
N VAL A 679 -22.83 7.46 33.66
CA VAL A 679 -22.11 7.57 32.36
C VAL A 679 -20.97 8.61 32.43
N SER A 680 -20.44 8.86 33.63
CA SER A 680 -19.50 9.95 33.88
C SER A 680 -18.16 9.78 33.16
N THR A 681 -17.55 10.91 32.77
CA THR A 681 -16.19 10.98 32.22
C THR A 681 -15.18 11.61 33.19
N ALA A 682 -15.63 12.03 34.39
CA ALA A 682 -14.80 12.70 35.39
C ALA A 682 -13.93 11.71 36.18
N ASN A 683 -12.75 12.19 36.62
CA ASN A 683 -11.96 11.52 37.65
C ASN A 683 -12.74 11.41 38.96
N GLY A 684 -12.57 10.29 39.66
CA GLY A 684 -13.20 10.05 40.95
C GLY A 684 -14.65 9.57 40.90
N ALA A 685 -15.26 9.50 39.72
CA ALA A 685 -16.59 8.91 39.55
C ALA A 685 -16.59 7.42 39.93
N ASN A 686 -17.61 6.99 40.68
CA ASN A 686 -17.66 5.63 41.23
C ASN A 686 -17.83 4.57 40.14
N ILE A 687 -17.38 3.37 40.48
CA ILE A 687 -17.76 2.15 39.77
C ILE A 687 -18.85 1.45 40.56
N GLN A 688 -19.87 1.02 39.82
CA GLN A 688 -21.03 0.31 40.34
C GLN A 688 -21.30 -0.92 39.47
N VAL A 689 -22.37 -1.64 39.82
CA VAL A 689 -22.97 -2.62 38.90
C VAL A 689 -24.37 -2.20 38.46
N TRP A 690 -24.65 -2.37 37.17
CA TRP A 690 -25.92 -2.01 36.54
C TRP A 690 -26.33 -3.03 35.46
N ALA A 691 -27.62 -3.10 35.13
CA ALA A 691 -28.13 -3.93 34.04
C ALA A 691 -27.38 -3.65 32.73
N TYR A 692 -26.95 -4.71 32.03
CA TYR A 692 -26.16 -4.53 30.80
C TYR A 692 -27.04 -4.03 29.65
N THR A 693 -26.87 -2.74 29.30
CA THR A 693 -27.55 -2.05 28.19
C THR A 693 -26.64 -1.89 26.97
N ALA A 694 -25.40 -2.40 27.04
CA ALA A 694 -24.32 -2.18 26.08
C ALA A 694 -23.87 -0.71 25.93
N GLY A 695 -24.21 0.17 26.89
CA GLY A 695 -23.69 1.54 26.96
C GLY A 695 -22.15 1.57 27.01
N LEU A 696 -21.53 2.63 26.49
CA LEU A 696 -20.06 2.73 26.42
C LEU A 696 -19.39 2.73 27.81
N ASN A 697 -20.11 3.16 28.85
CA ASN A 697 -19.67 3.13 30.25
C ASN A 697 -19.68 1.71 30.88
N GLN A 698 -20.13 0.70 30.14
CA GLN A 698 -20.16 -0.72 30.51
C GLN A 698 -19.17 -1.56 29.68
N GLN A 699 -18.40 -0.92 28.79
CA GLN A 699 -17.45 -1.58 27.90
C GLN A 699 -16.02 -1.20 28.27
N TRP A 700 -15.16 -2.20 28.38
CA TRP A 700 -13.84 -2.09 28.98
C TRP A 700 -12.75 -2.62 28.03
N GLN A 701 -11.70 -1.84 27.80
CA GLN A 701 -10.49 -2.31 27.13
C GLN A 701 -9.53 -2.89 28.18
N LEU A 702 -8.88 -4.02 27.84
CA LEU A 702 -7.91 -4.67 28.71
C LEU A 702 -6.51 -4.53 28.11
N VAL A 703 -5.66 -3.71 28.73
CA VAL A 703 -4.29 -3.42 28.25
C VAL A 703 -3.28 -4.06 29.19
N GLN A 704 -2.50 -5.03 28.70
CA GLN A 704 -1.47 -5.69 29.50
C GLN A 704 -0.30 -4.74 29.77
N VAL A 705 0.14 -4.66 31.03
CA VAL A 705 1.26 -3.82 31.47
C VAL A 705 2.39 -4.61 32.15
N GLU A 706 2.13 -5.85 32.57
CA GLU A 706 3.14 -6.76 33.14
C GLU A 706 2.83 -8.21 32.73
N SER A 707 3.85 -9.07 32.64
CA SER A 707 3.71 -10.51 32.40
C SER A 707 4.20 -11.33 33.61
N SER A 708 3.78 -12.59 33.72
CA SER A 708 4.02 -13.42 34.91
C SER A 708 4.55 -14.83 34.60
N ALA A 709 5.47 -14.96 33.65
CA ALA A 709 6.07 -16.24 33.29
C ALA A 709 7.25 -16.59 34.23
N ALA A 710 7.00 -17.45 35.21
CA ALA A 710 8.03 -18.12 36.00
C ALA A 710 8.21 -19.58 35.52
N LYS A 711 9.43 -20.13 35.64
CA LYS A 711 9.73 -21.52 35.24
C LYS A 711 9.00 -22.53 36.13
N SER A 712 8.35 -23.53 35.54
CA SER A 712 8.01 -24.79 36.19
C SER A 712 8.22 -25.95 35.21
N ALA A 713 8.76 -27.07 35.70
CA ALA A 713 9.07 -28.27 34.93
C ALA A 713 8.25 -29.47 35.42
N LEU A 714 7.96 -30.42 34.53
CA LEU A 714 7.48 -31.80 34.71
C LEU A 714 7.73 -32.49 33.34
N ALA A 715 8.58 -33.52 33.20
CA ALA A 715 8.44 -34.92 33.63
C ALA A 715 7.71 -35.83 32.60
N VAL A 716 8.51 -36.57 31.80
CA VAL A 716 8.46 -38.03 31.53
C VAL A 716 7.13 -38.74 31.91
N GLU A 717 6.39 -39.47 31.06
CA GLU A 717 6.53 -39.93 29.64
C GLU A 717 5.10 -40.35 29.12
N GLN A 718 4.77 -41.19 28.09
CA GLN A 718 5.46 -42.16 27.21
C GLN A 718 4.70 -42.39 25.87
N THR A 719 5.35 -42.24 24.69
CA THR A 719 4.93 -42.76 23.34
C THR A 719 3.57 -42.27 22.75
N ILE A 720 3.23 -42.38 21.44
CA ILE A 720 3.72 -43.21 20.30
C ILE A 720 3.90 -42.39 19.00
N ALA A 721 5.00 -42.67 18.28
CA ALA A 721 5.32 -42.49 16.84
C ALA A 721 5.06 -41.14 16.10
N GLU A 722 6.10 -40.70 15.40
CA GLU A 722 6.09 -39.62 14.40
C GLU A 722 5.66 -40.10 13.00
N SER A 723 5.40 -39.15 12.09
CA SER A 723 5.73 -39.33 10.66
C SER A 723 6.60 -38.15 10.18
N THR A 724 7.83 -38.45 9.80
CA THR A 724 8.89 -37.46 9.58
C THR A 724 8.76 -36.72 8.24
N SER A 725 8.97 -35.40 8.23
CA SER A 725 9.29 -34.65 7.01
C SER A 725 10.77 -34.23 7.01
N SER A 726 11.43 -34.30 5.86
CA SER A 726 12.87 -34.60 5.82
C SER A 726 13.80 -33.39 5.68
N ASN A 727 13.73 -32.40 6.58
CA ASN A 727 14.71 -31.29 6.61
C ASN A 727 14.79 -30.54 7.96
N ASP A 728 14.40 -31.19 9.07
CA ASP A 728 14.50 -30.56 10.39
C ASP A 728 15.95 -30.42 10.88
N MET A 729 16.38 -29.17 11.00
CA MET A 729 17.57 -28.74 11.71
C MET A 729 17.16 -27.65 12.71
N MET A 730 17.14 -27.97 14.00
CA MET A 730 16.80 -27.02 15.04
C MET A 730 18.07 -26.40 15.62
N ILE A 731 18.18 -25.07 15.53
CA ILE A 731 19.28 -24.30 16.10
C ILE A 731 18.75 -23.37 17.19
N PHE A 732 19.37 -23.36 18.37
CA PHE A 732 19.05 -22.41 19.44
C PHE A 732 20.29 -22.13 20.31
N ALA A 733 20.29 -20.97 20.98
CA ALA A 733 21.29 -20.65 21.99
C ALA A 733 20.86 -21.20 23.35
N ASP A 734 21.80 -21.80 24.08
CA ASP A 734 21.67 -22.08 25.50
C ASP A 734 22.39 -21.00 26.30
N GLU A 735 21.62 -20.21 27.04
CA GLU A 735 22.14 -19.09 27.85
C GLU A 735 22.79 -19.56 29.15
N VAL A 736 22.55 -20.81 29.57
CA VAL A 736 23.15 -21.39 30.78
C VAL A 736 24.56 -21.85 30.44
N ASP A 737 24.67 -22.77 29.48
CA ASP A 737 25.94 -23.37 29.09
C ASP A 737 26.78 -22.46 28.16
N ASN A 738 26.17 -21.38 27.65
CA ASN A 738 26.77 -20.48 26.65
C ASN A 738 27.20 -21.22 25.35
N THR A 739 26.42 -22.22 24.95
CA THR A 739 26.61 -22.98 23.72
C THR A 739 25.46 -22.77 22.74
N LEU A 740 25.74 -22.99 21.46
CA LEU A 740 24.76 -23.06 20.40
C LEU A 740 24.46 -24.53 20.16
N LYS A 741 23.24 -24.95 20.49
CA LYS A 741 22.75 -26.32 20.30
C LYS A 741 22.15 -26.45 18.90
N ILE A 742 22.62 -27.45 18.17
CA ILE A 742 22.22 -27.80 16.80
C ILE A 742 21.75 -29.25 16.82
N ASP A 743 20.45 -29.46 16.69
CA ASP A 743 19.83 -30.77 16.48
C ASP A 743 19.57 -30.97 15.00
N THR A 744 19.95 -32.12 14.45
CA THR A 744 19.63 -32.47 13.06
C THR A 744 19.63 -33.99 12.85
N ASN A 745 18.81 -34.42 11.89
CA ASN A 745 18.81 -35.80 11.39
C ASN A 745 19.89 -36.04 10.31
N HIS A 746 20.73 -35.04 10.01
CA HIS A 746 21.85 -35.14 9.09
C HIS A 746 23.08 -35.76 9.75
N GLU A 747 23.98 -36.32 8.92
CA GLU A 747 25.23 -36.97 9.38
C GLU A 747 26.42 -36.53 8.50
N GLY A 748 27.60 -36.38 9.13
CA GLY A 748 28.84 -35.94 8.47
C GLY A 748 29.28 -34.52 8.85
N SER A 749 30.29 -34.01 8.15
CA SER A 749 30.89 -32.68 8.43
C SER A 749 30.02 -31.52 7.94
N ALA A 750 29.97 -30.45 8.74
CA ALA A 750 29.25 -29.23 8.45
C ALA A 750 30.04 -27.99 8.91
N ASP A 751 29.99 -26.92 8.10
CA ASP A 751 30.51 -25.60 8.44
C ASP A 751 29.42 -24.76 9.12
N VAL A 752 29.62 -24.45 10.40
CA VAL A 752 28.79 -23.51 11.18
C VAL A 752 29.43 -22.13 11.12
N GLN A 753 28.66 -21.13 10.69
CA GLN A 753 29.05 -19.72 10.69
C GLN A 753 28.01 -18.90 11.45
N ILE A 754 28.45 -18.04 12.35
CA ILE A 754 27.59 -17.11 13.08
C ILE A 754 27.93 -15.69 12.61
N PHE A 755 26.90 -14.95 12.20
CA PHE A 755 26.99 -13.57 11.74
C PHE A 755 26.25 -12.66 12.71
N ASN A 756 26.72 -11.42 12.89
CA ASN A 756 25.96 -10.39 13.60
C ASN A 756 24.84 -9.82 12.71
N VAL A 757 24.02 -8.91 13.26
CA VAL A 757 22.92 -8.26 12.50
C VAL A 757 23.36 -7.41 11.29
N THR A 758 24.64 -7.06 11.17
CA THR A 758 25.18 -6.35 10.00
C THR A 758 25.81 -7.29 8.95
N GLY A 759 25.65 -8.61 9.12
CA GLY A 759 26.11 -9.62 8.16
C GLY A 759 27.61 -9.94 8.25
N GLN A 760 28.32 -9.47 9.27
CA GLN A 760 29.74 -9.78 9.48
C GLN A 760 29.89 -11.11 10.25
N PRO A 761 30.72 -12.06 9.78
CA PRO A 761 30.95 -13.33 10.47
C PRO A 761 31.75 -13.09 11.76
N VAL A 762 31.14 -13.43 12.90
CA VAL A 762 31.73 -13.30 14.24
C VAL A 762 32.27 -14.62 14.80
N LEU A 763 31.86 -15.76 14.24
CA LEU A 763 32.37 -17.09 14.58
C LEU A 763 32.28 -18.03 13.38
N LYS A 764 33.29 -18.86 13.15
CA LYS A 764 33.22 -20.03 12.26
C LYS A 764 33.78 -21.26 12.97
N LYS A 765 33.10 -22.40 12.85
CA LYS A 765 33.49 -23.70 13.41
C LYS A 765 33.08 -24.80 12.43
N ASN A 766 33.98 -25.72 12.10
CA ASN A 766 33.57 -26.98 11.47
C ASN A 766 33.16 -27.97 12.58
N VAL A 767 32.08 -28.71 12.36
CA VAL A 767 31.54 -29.72 13.28
C VAL A 767 31.22 -31.00 12.51
N ASN A 768 31.09 -32.12 13.22
CA ASN A 768 30.61 -33.38 12.63
C ASN A 768 29.29 -33.76 13.31
N PHE A 769 28.20 -33.79 12.55
CA PHE A 769 26.92 -34.28 13.03
C PHE A 769 26.93 -35.80 13.10
N ALA A 770 26.57 -36.33 14.26
CA ALA A 770 26.31 -37.75 14.47
C ALA A 770 24.81 -37.96 14.62
N LYS A 771 24.25 -38.89 13.84
CA LYS A 771 22.80 -39.09 13.71
C LYS A 771 22.12 -39.31 15.07
N GLY A 772 21.20 -38.42 15.43
CA GLY A 772 20.45 -38.47 16.70
C GLY A 772 21.13 -37.79 17.89
N ASN A 773 22.33 -37.21 17.72
CA ASN A 773 23.04 -36.48 18.78
C ASN A 773 23.00 -34.95 18.55
N GLN A 774 22.62 -34.22 19.59
CA GLN A 774 22.76 -32.76 19.64
C GLN A 774 24.24 -32.37 19.50
N THR A 775 24.53 -31.35 18.69
CA THR A 775 25.88 -30.84 18.44
C THR A 775 26.02 -29.43 18.98
N GLU A 776 27.06 -29.18 19.78
CA GLU A 776 27.26 -27.91 20.47
C GLU A 776 28.44 -27.09 19.90
N VAL A 777 28.23 -25.78 19.74
CA VAL A 777 29.27 -24.81 19.40
C VAL A 777 29.32 -23.72 20.46
N GLU A 778 30.44 -23.60 21.17
CA GLU A 778 30.63 -22.56 22.20
C GLU A 778 30.43 -21.14 21.64
N ILE A 779 29.57 -20.36 22.29
CA ILE A 779 29.26 -18.94 21.97
C ILE A 779 29.49 -18.00 23.16
N SER A 780 30.22 -18.45 24.19
CA SER A 780 30.58 -17.68 25.39
C SER A 780 31.08 -16.27 25.07
N ARG A 781 31.99 -16.15 24.09
CA ARG A 781 32.65 -14.91 23.66
C ARG A 781 31.78 -13.97 22.82
N LEU A 782 30.59 -14.40 22.40
CA LEU A 782 29.64 -13.50 21.73
C LEU A 782 28.92 -12.64 22.79
N PRO A 783 28.86 -11.30 22.63
CA PRO A 783 28.07 -10.44 23.52
C PRO A 783 26.57 -10.71 23.36
N LYS A 784 25.79 -10.30 24.36
CA LYS A 784 24.32 -10.32 24.31
C LYS A 784 23.83 -9.56 23.08
N GLY A 785 22.91 -10.14 22.31
CA GLY A 785 22.47 -9.59 21.03
C GLY A 785 21.92 -10.63 20.06
N VAL A 786 21.49 -10.14 18.90
CA VAL A 786 20.90 -10.97 17.83
C VAL A 786 21.98 -11.43 16.85
N TYR A 787 21.91 -12.70 16.44
CA TYR A 787 22.82 -13.29 15.46
C TYR A 787 22.05 -14.09 14.41
N ILE A 788 22.68 -14.31 13.26
CA ILE A 788 22.23 -15.24 12.24
C ILE A 788 23.22 -16.39 12.20
N VAL A 789 22.77 -17.60 12.51
CA VAL A 789 23.56 -18.82 12.28
C VAL A 789 23.26 -19.32 10.87
N LYS A 790 24.31 -19.67 10.14
CA LYS A 790 24.25 -20.50 8.94
C LYS A 790 24.99 -21.81 9.21
N VAL A 791 24.39 -22.92 8.81
CA VAL A 791 25.01 -24.26 8.78
C VAL A 791 25.04 -24.72 7.34
N THR A 792 26.18 -25.21 6.86
CA THR A 792 26.34 -25.73 5.50
C THR A 792 26.97 -27.12 5.55
N ASP A 793 26.29 -28.11 5.00
CA ASP A 793 26.70 -29.52 5.00
C ASP A 793 26.57 -30.13 3.58
N SER A 794 26.69 -31.45 3.47
CA SER A 794 26.55 -32.17 2.19
C SER A 794 25.11 -32.25 1.63
N LYS A 795 24.10 -31.77 2.39
CA LYS A 795 22.68 -31.78 2.02
C LYS A 795 22.17 -30.38 1.66
N GLY A 796 22.75 -29.32 2.22
CA GLY A 796 22.46 -27.95 1.80
C GLY A 796 23.01 -26.85 2.71
N SER A 797 22.29 -25.73 2.75
CA SER A 797 22.55 -24.60 3.66
C SER A 797 21.28 -24.26 4.44
N TYR A 798 21.32 -24.39 5.76
CA TYR A 798 20.27 -23.93 6.66
C TYR A 798 20.69 -22.62 7.33
N SER A 799 19.73 -21.72 7.61
CA SER A 799 19.98 -20.45 8.29
C SER A 799 18.88 -20.12 9.29
N LYS A 800 19.23 -19.74 10.52
CA LYS A 800 18.28 -19.34 11.56
C LYS A 800 18.78 -18.14 12.38
N LYS A 801 17.85 -17.22 12.66
CA LYS A 801 18.07 -16.09 13.55
C LYS A 801 17.96 -16.56 15.01
N ILE A 802 18.95 -16.20 15.82
CA ILE A 802 18.97 -16.45 17.26
C ILE A 802 19.10 -15.12 18.03
N LEU A 803 18.73 -15.15 19.30
CA LEU A 803 19.01 -14.10 20.27
C LEU A 803 19.84 -14.74 21.38
N LYS A 804 20.97 -14.12 21.74
CA LYS A 804 21.72 -14.39 22.96
C LYS A 804 21.33 -13.34 24.00
N GLN A 805 20.69 -13.73 25.10
CA GLN A 805 20.06 -12.84 26.09
C GLN A 805 21.00 -12.38 27.20
#